data_AF-A0AAV7SQ25-F1
#
_entry.id   AF-A0AAV7SQ25-F1
#
_cell.length_a   1.000
_cell.length_b   1.000
_cell.length_c   1.000
_cell.angle_alpha   90.00
_cell.angle_beta   90.00
_cell.angle_gamma   90.00
#
_symmetry.space_group_name_H-M   'P 1'
#
loop_
_entity.id
_entity.type
_entity.pdbx_description
1 polymer ?
#
loop_
_entity_poly.entity_id
_entity_poly.type
_entity_poly.pdbx_seq_one_letter_code
_entity_poly.pdbx_strand_id
1 'polypeptide(L)'
;MSDPAVSAFLTQLLCAHGGRLAVSEIQKSLSLPPAHTLRILREEAARFLLLEQEGLVLALSAIRLCSRERCQAQDCERLHLCRFFTLGRCTRKSNTCAFSHDIHSDSNKAVLKAHTISNLDKKDLQVLLLLNDPSLLPEVCKEYQSERKDTCTKGASCKGLHVCGFFARGTCRNSKCSRSHNLLDPTNMRMLQIRGLSGEIAQNIQLMRTHQCNEAQKGTEKNNKKAPQAEASPVASPQGEQNDPNEICLYHIWKFCRNQNKCTQVHYYLPYRWQILEGTGEWKDLPSMEEIEKAYSDPKKASSKHQNIDFQSMTSSMKPVRRLSTASSVVKPSDYILTTEWVWYWKNEHGQWIEYGKHGGKGTATLTSMDLEATYLIDQKAVVKFEAGSQKYEIHFQDMTQRNLKFGTKKEVLRRPMFVSQEDVKRLKASGKPQAIPAYWDKTALPTKGYELVDVHRGSSEFNEIEREFEKTMYGYSVQKIKRVQNPSLWQVYQMQMKKMKTVNNDKDVLEKKLFHGTDTYHVDTICHENFDWRMYEGRTTIYGKGSYFSRDASYSHQYCQSSSSRKSMFLARVLVGDYIKGLERYTRPPSKPSNQRMAYDSCVDNEYDPSIFVIFEKLQVYPDYVLEYKQNALESNAKANPHTNSHCNAQAYPENYVQARVEAYPQSNVQGKEQRNEVNKNDRSCCIS
;
A
#
# COMPACT_ATOMS: atom_id res chain seq x y z
N MET A 1 3.37 -9.48 -29.41
CA MET A 1 1.95 -9.39 -28.97
C MET A 1 1.21 -10.54 -29.62
N SER A 2 0.91 -11.54 -28.81
CA SER A 2 0.04 -12.67 -29.14
C SER A 2 -1.37 -12.21 -29.49
N ASP A 3 -2.00 -12.95 -30.40
CA ASP A 3 -3.40 -12.75 -30.79
C ASP A 3 -4.31 -13.13 -29.59
N PRO A 4 -5.17 -12.21 -29.10
CA PRO A 4 -6.10 -12.48 -28.01
C PRO A 4 -6.97 -13.73 -28.20
N ALA A 5 -7.28 -14.09 -29.45
CA ALA A 5 -8.05 -15.29 -29.77
C ALA A 5 -7.26 -16.58 -29.50
N VAL A 6 -5.96 -16.60 -29.82
CA VAL A 6 -5.07 -17.74 -29.56
C VAL A 6 -4.90 -17.96 -28.07
N SER A 7 -4.79 -16.89 -27.29
CA SER A 7 -4.63 -16.95 -25.84
C SER A 7 -5.91 -17.38 -25.12
N ALA A 8 -7.08 -16.96 -25.62
CA ALA A 8 -8.37 -17.45 -25.15
C ALA A 8 -8.52 -18.96 -25.42
N PHE A 9 -8.19 -19.40 -26.64
CA PHE A 9 -8.19 -20.82 -27.02
C PHE A 9 -7.25 -21.65 -26.13
N LEU A 10 -6.02 -21.18 -25.90
CA LEU A 10 -5.06 -21.86 -25.02
C LEU A 10 -5.55 -21.96 -23.57
N THR A 11 -6.18 -20.90 -23.06
CA THR A 11 -6.77 -20.92 -21.71
C THR A 11 -7.86 -21.98 -21.62
N GLN A 12 -8.75 -22.04 -22.62
CA GLN A 12 -9.80 -23.05 -22.70
C GLN A 12 -9.24 -24.47 -22.81
N LEU A 13 -8.27 -24.68 -23.71
CA LEU A 13 -7.62 -25.97 -23.91
C LEU A 13 -6.97 -26.49 -22.61
N LEU A 14 -6.26 -25.63 -21.89
CA LEU A 14 -5.65 -26.00 -20.60
C LEU A 14 -6.74 -26.34 -19.57
N CYS A 15 -7.78 -25.51 -19.44
CA CYS A 15 -8.83 -25.75 -18.45
C CYS A 15 -9.60 -27.05 -18.70
N ALA A 16 -9.88 -27.37 -19.97
CA ALA A 16 -10.51 -28.62 -20.39
C ALA A 16 -9.69 -29.87 -19.99
N HIS A 17 -8.37 -29.70 -19.79
CA HIS A 17 -7.45 -30.75 -19.35
C HIS A 17 -7.00 -30.55 -17.88
N GLY A 18 -7.87 -30.01 -17.03
CA GLY A 18 -7.59 -29.86 -15.59
C GLY A 18 -6.62 -28.71 -15.25
N GLY A 19 -6.40 -27.80 -16.20
CA GLY A 19 -5.61 -26.59 -16.07
C GLY A 19 -4.11 -26.80 -16.26
N ARG A 20 -3.71 -27.98 -16.76
CA ARG A 20 -2.34 -28.29 -17.19
C ARG A 20 -2.34 -29.09 -18.49
N LEU A 21 -1.30 -28.95 -19.30
CA LEU A 21 -1.09 -29.80 -20.48
C LEU A 21 0.40 -29.87 -20.84
N ALA A 22 0.82 -30.93 -21.53
CA ALA A 22 2.19 -31.01 -22.03
C ALA A 22 2.41 -30.04 -23.20
N VAL A 23 3.61 -29.45 -23.29
CA VAL A 23 4.00 -28.53 -24.37
C VAL A 23 3.83 -29.21 -25.74
N SER A 24 4.14 -30.50 -25.85
CA SER A 24 3.99 -31.29 -27.08
C SER A 24 2.54 -31.45 -27.52
N GLU A 25 1.59 -31.55 -26.58
CA GLU A 25 0.15 -31.65 -26.87
C GLU A 25 -0.44 -30.30 -27.28
N ILE A 26 0.04 -29.21 -26.67
CA ILE A 26 -0.32 -27.84 -27.07
C ILE A 26 0.16 -27.56 -28.50
N GLN A 27 1.39 -27.97 -28.85
CA GLN A 27 1.94 -27.82 -30.20
C GLN A 27 1.13 -28.60 -31.24
N LYS A 28 0.69 -29.82 -30.93
CA LYS A 28 -0.21 -30.60 -31.79
C LYS A 28 -1.56 -29.91 -31.99
N SER A 29 -2.08 -29.26 -30.95
CA SER A 29 -3.41 -28.63 -30.95
C SER A 29 -3.46 -27.29 -31.68
N LEU A 30 -2.35 -26.53 -31.71
CA LEU A 30 -2.30 -25.19 -32.33
C LEU A 30 -1.94 -25.20 -33.82
N SER A 31 -1.42 -26.30 -34.35
CA SER A 31 -0.88 -26.37 -35.72
C SER A 31 0.12 -25.24 -36.06
N LEU A 32 0.77 -24.68 -35.04
CA LEU A 32 1.80 -23.63 -35.15
C LEU A 32 3.20 -24.23 -35.03
N PRO A 33 4.24 -23.59 -35.62
CA PRO A 33 5.62 -23.99 -35.39
C PRO A 33 5.98 -24.02 -33.90
N PRO A 34 6.71 -25.03 -33.40
CA PRO A 34 7.09 -25.16 -31.99
C PRO A 34 7.67 -23.89 -31.36
N ALA A 35 8.51 -23.17 -32.10
CA ALA A 35 9.11 -21.92 -31.67
C ALA A 35 8.08 -20.79 -31.45
N HIS A 36 7.04 -20.72 -32.30
CA HIS A 36 5.97 -19.74 -32.15
C HIS A 36 5.09 -20.03 -30.94
N THR A 37 4.76 -21.31 -30.71
CA THR A 37 4.01 -21.72 -29.51
C THR A 37 4.76 -21.36 -28.23
N LEU A 38 6.06 -21.66 -28.14
CA LEU A 38 6.87 -21.30 -26.99
C LEU A 38 7.00 -19.78 -26.80
N ARG A 39 7.08 -19.01 -27.89
CA ARG A 39 7.10 -17.55 -27.82
C ARG A 39 5.81 -17.00 -27.22
N ILE A 40 4.65 -17.47 -27.67
CA ILE A 40 3.34 -17.04 -27.14
C ILE A 40 3.24 -17.35 -25.64
N LEU A 41 3.61 -18.56 -25.23
CA LEU A 41 3.58 -18.97 -23.83
C LEU A 41 4.49 -18.10 -22.94
N ARG A 42 5.64 -17.64 -23.46
CA ARG A 42 6.57 -16.75 -22.73
C ARG A 42 6.11 -15.29 -22.72
N GLU A 43 5.58 -14.79 -23.83
CA GLU A 43 5.05 -13.41 -23.93
C GLU A 43 3.84 -13.19 -23.01
N GLU A 44 3.06 -14.25 -22.72
CA GLU A 44 1.89 -14.20 -21.84
C GLU A 44 2.10 -14.91 -20.49
N ALA A 45 3.21 -14.64 -19.82
CA ALA A 45 3.53 -15.20 -18.50
C ALA A 45 2.48 -14.90 -17.40
N ALA A 46 1.61 -13.91 -17.61
CA ALA A 46 0.48 -13.62 -16.71
C ALA A 46 -0.68 -14.63 -16.85
N ARG A 47 -0.76 -15.38 -17.95
CA ARG A 47 -1.81 -16.35 -18.28
C ARG A 47 -1.30 -17.78 -18.38
N PHE A 48 -0.03 -17.98 -18.67
CA PHE A 48 0.56 -19.30 -18.82
C PHE A 48 1.85 -19.42 -18.00
N LEU A 49 1.91 -20.46 -17.17
CA LEU A 49 3.14 -20.84 -16.48
C LEU A 49 3.80 -21.97 -17.28
N LEU A 50 4.89 -21.65 -17.97
CA LEU A 50 5.72 -22.64 -18.67
C LEU A 50 6.76 -23.23 -17.71
N LEU A 51 6.62 -24.52 -17.41
CA LEU A 51 7.57 -25.31 -16.64
C LEU A 51 8.47 -26.07 -17.61
N GLU A 52 9.58 -25.45 -18.02
CA GLU A 52 10.45 -25.96 -19.10
C GLU A 52 11.12 -27.29 -18.74
N GLN A 53 11.45 -27.53 -17.47
CA GLN A 53 12.11 -28.78 -17.04
C GLN A 53 11.15 -29.97 -17.07
N GLU A 54 9.87 -29.71 -16.79
CA GLU A 54 8.80 -30.68 -16.72
C GLU A 54 8.08 -30.84 -18.07
N GLY A 55 8.32 -29.94 -19.02
CA GLY A 55 7.64 -29.93 -20.33
C GLY A 55 6.14 -29.64 -20.23
N LEU A 56 5.72 -28.91 -19.20
CA LEU A 56 4.31 -28.66 -18.85
C LEU A 56 3.97 -27.18 -18.91
N VAL A 57 2.69 -26.89 -19.18
CA VAL A 57 2.11 -25.55 -19.09
C VAL A 57 0.92 -25.58 -18.15
N LEU A 58 0.83 -24.62 -17.23
CA LEU A 58 -0.35 -24.43 -16.37
C LEU A 58 -1.08 -23.12 -16.66
N ALA A 59 -2.40 -23.13 -16.48
CA ALA A 59 -3.25 -21.96 -16.65
C ALA A 59 -3.19 -21.01 -15.43
N LEU A 60 -2.82 -19.75 -15.68
CA LEU A 60 -2.82 -18.67 -14.71
C LEU A 60 -3.96 -17.67 -14.99
N SER A 61 -4.47 -17.06 -13.92
CA SER A 61 -5.42 -15.96 -14.04
C SER A 61 -5.44 -15.07 -12.80
N ALA A 62 -5.72 -13.79 -13.00
CA ALA A 62 -5.96 -12.82 -11.93
C ALA A 62 -7.41 -12.87 -11.41
N ILE A 63 -8.31 -13.66 -12.02
CA ILE A 63 -9.73 -13.69 -11.66
C ILE A 63 -9.97 -14.28 -10.26
N ARG A 64 -10.83 -13.63 -9.47
CA ARG A 64 -11.16 -14.04 -8.08
C ARG A 64 -12.65 -13.95 -7.82
N LEU A 65 -13.14 -14.70 -6.83
CA LEU A 65 -14.49 -14.55 -6.32
C LEU A 65 -14.67 -13.27 -5.49
N CYS A 66 -15.84 -12.65 -5.62
CA CYS A 66 -16.27 -11.58 -4.74
C CYS A 66 -16.66 -12.15 -3.38
N SER A 67 -16.10 -11.59 -2.30
CA SER A 67 -16.38 -12.03 -0.92
C SER A 67 -17.54 -11.26 -0.27
N ARG A 68 -18.16 -10.30 -0.97
CA ARG A 68 -19.26 -9.46 -0.47
C ARG A 68 -20.59 -10.20 -0.63
N GLU A 69 -21.36 -10.35 0.45
CA GLU A 69 -22.65 -11.07 0.42
C GLU A 69 -23.74 -10.34 -0.39
N ARG A 70 -23.66 -9.00 -0.46
CA ARG A 70 -24.59 -8.14 -1.22
C ARG A 70 -23.80 -7.09 -2.01
N CYS A 71 -23.07 -7.54 -3.03
CA CYS A 71 -22.33 -6.64 -3.90
C CYS A 71 -23.29 -5.90 -4.85
N GLN A 72 -23.40 -4.59 -4.68
CA GLN A 72 -24.20 -3.70 -5.55
C GLN A 72 -23.32 -2.80 -6.43
N ALA A 73 -22.00 -3.02 -6.42
CA ALA A 73 -21.08 -2.25 -7.24
C ALA A 73 -21.32 -2.56 -8.73
N GLN A 74 -21.65 -1.51 -9.49
CA GLN A 74 -21.93 -1.60 -10.94
C GLN A 74 -20.69 -2.00 -11.77
N ASP A 75 -19.50 -1.82 -11.21
CA ASP A 75 -18.19 -2.02 -11.83
C ASP A 75 -17.32 -3.06 -11.08
N CYS A 76 -17.94 -3.98 -10.34
CA CYS A 76 -17.18 -4.98 -9.61
C CYS A 76 -16.37 -5.91 -10.53
N GLU A 77 -15.04 -5.87 -10.41
CA GLU A 77 -14.10 -6.66 -11.22
C GLU A 77 -13.96 -8.13 -10.76
N ARG A 78 -14.84 -8.64 -9.88
CA ARG A 78 -14.78 -10.01 -9.33
C ARG A 78 -16.03 -10.81 -9.65
N LEU A 79 -15.88 -12.13 -9.74
CA LEU A 79 -17.00 -13.02 -10.02
C LEU A 79 -17.91 -13.17 -8.79
N HIS A 80 -19.20 -12.91 -9.00
CA HIS A 80 -20.26 -13.15 -8.02
C HIS A 80 -20.75 -14.58 -8.18
N LEU A 81 -20.09 -15.52 -7.52
CA LEU A 81 -20.48 -16.92 -7.52
C LEU A 81 -20.47 -17.50 -6.12
N CYS A 82 -21.39 -18.43 -5.86
CA CYS A 82 -21.40 -19.20 -4.64
C CYS A 82 -20.10 -20.01 -4.52
N ARG A 83 -19.31 -19.73 -3.49
CA ARG A 83 -18.11 -20.47 -3.15
C ARG A 83 -18.34 -21.99 -3.12
N PHE A 84 -19.42 -22.44 -2.46
CA PHE A 84 -19.74 -23.86 -2.34
C PHE A 84 -20.16 -24.47 -3.67
N PHE A 85 -20.75 -23.68 -4.58
CA PHE A 85 -21.05 -24.12 -5.93
C PHE A 85 -19.78 -24.30 -6.75
N THR A 86 -18.82 -23.38 -6.65
CA THR A 86 -17.50 -23.49 -7.29
C THR A 86 -16.74 -24.73 -6.80
N LEU A 87 -16.90 -25.10 -5.52
CA LEU A 87 -16.34 -26.33 -4.93
C LEU A 87 -17.18 -27.60 -5.18
N GLY A 88 -18.28 -27.52 -5.95
CA GLY A 88 -19.14 -28.67 -6.27
C GLY A 88 -19.96 -29.23 -5.10
N ARG A 89 -20.21 -28.41 -4.07
CA ARG A 89 -20.73 -28.84 -2.75
C ARG A 89 -21.90 -28.03 -2.23
N CYS A 90 -22.43 -27.09 -3.01
CA CYS A 90 -23.61 -26.35 -2.59
C CYS A 90 -24.82 -27.28 -2.57
N THR A 91 -25.44 -27.42 -1.40
CA THR A 91 -26.66 -28.23 -1.22
C THR A 91 -27.94 -27.45 -1.48
N ARG A 92 -27.85 -26.12 -1.69
CA ARG A 92 -28.98 -25.25 -2.02
C ARG A 92 -29.26 -25.27 -3.53
N LYS A 93 -30.54 -25.22 -3.90
CA LYS A 93 -30.95 -25.05 -5.31
C LYS A 93 -30.51 -23.68 -5.80
N SER A 94 -30.20 -23.56 -7.11
CA SER A 94 -29.69 -22.33 -7.75
C SER A 94 -30.49 -21.06 -7.39
N ASN A 95 -31.82 -21.17 -7.36
CA ASN A 95 -32.75 -20.08 -7.06
C ASN A 95 -32.96 -19.78 -5.56
N THR A 96 -32.39 -20.58 -4.66
CA THR A 96 -32.53 -20.45 -3.19
C THR A 96 -31.19 -20.17 -2.49
N CYS A 97 -30.10 -20.18 -3.25
CA CYS A 97 -28.80 -19.83 -2.72
C CYS A 97 -28.68 -18.31 -2.60
N ALA A 98 -28.12 -17.82 -1.49
CA ALA A 98 -27.86 -16.40 -1.30
C ALA A 98 -26.80 -15.83 -2.27
N PHE A 99 -26.04 -16.71 -2.92
CA PHE A 99 -25.02 -16.37 -3.90
C PHE A 99 -25.34 -17.03 -5.25
N SER A 100 -25.07 -16.32 -6.35
CA SER A 100 -25.37 -16.80 -7.71
C SER A 100 -24.68 -18.13 -8.02
N HIS A 101 -25.40 -19.03 -8.69
CA HIS A 101 -24.85 -20.23 -9.32
C HIS A 101 -24.71 -20.07 -10.85
N ASP A 102 -25.06 -18.89 -11.37
CA ASP A 102 -24.97 -18.57 -12.79
C ASP A 102 -23.62 -17.90 -13.10
N ILE A 103 -22.76 -18.66 -13.78
CA ILE A 103 -21.44 -18.21 -14.23
C ILE A 103 -21.51 -17.11 -15.29
N HIS A 104 -22.62 -17.03 -16.03
CA HIS A 104 -22.84 -16.06 -17.09
C HIS A 104 -23.91 -15.06 -16.70
N SER A 105 -24.11 -14.79 -15.40
CA SER A 105 -24.96 -13.69 -14.95
C SER A 105 -24.49 -12.37 -15.54
N ASP A 106 -25.38 -11.38 -15.69
CA ASP A 106 -25.03 -10.09 -16.29
C ASP A 106 -23.87 -9.39 -15.56
N SER A 107 -23.80 -9.56 -14.24
CA SER A 107 -22.69 -9.09 -13.40
C SER A 107 -21.36 -9.81 -13.67
N ASN A 108 -21.38 -11.06 -14.11
CA ASN A 108 -20.18 -11.86 -14.37
C ASN A 108 -19.70 -11.72 -15.83
N LYS A 109 -20.59 -11.44 -16.79
CA LYS A 109 -20.26 -11.28 -18.22
C LYS A 109 -19.16 -10.25 -18.47
N ALA A 110 -19.23 -9.09 -17.81
CA ALA A 110 -18.24 -8.02 -17.95
C ALA A 110 -16.86 -8.46 -17.44
N VAL A 111 -16.83 -9.15 -16.29
CA VAL A 111 -15.59 -9.68 -15.68
C VAL A 111 -14.96 -10.77 -16.55
N LEU A 112 -15.76 -11.72 -17.03
CA LEU A 112 -15.27 -12.78 -17.93
C LEU A 112 -14.72 -12.21 -19.24
N LYS A 113 -15.33 -11.14 -19.77
CA LYS A 113 -14.87 -10.44 -20.97
C LYS A 113 -13.57 -9.68 -20.73
N ALA A 114 -13.44 -8.98 -19.61
CA ALA A 114 -12.23 -8.25 -19.24
C ALA A 114 -11.00 -9.17 -19.10
N HIS A 115 -11.22 -10.42 -18.67
CA HIS A 115 -10.17 -11.44 -18.56
C HIS A 115 -10.02 -12.33 -19.81
N THR A 116 -10.74 -12.04 -20.90
CA THR A 116 -10.66 -12.80 -22.17
C THR A 116 -10.96 -14.30 -22.00
N ILE A 117 -11.95 -14.63 -21.17
CA ILE A 117 -12.37 -16.01 -20.84
C ILE A 117 -13.90 -16.22 -20.92
N SER A 118 -14.59 -15.38 -21.70
CA SER A 118 -16.06 -15.47 -21.87
C SER A 118 -16.56 -16.81 -22.40
N ASN A 119 -15.70 -17.58 -23.05
CA ASN A 119 -16.05 -18.86 -23.69
C ASN A 119 -15.84 -20.08 -22.80
N LEU A 120 -15.36 -19.91 -21.56
CA LEU A 120 -15.18 -21.03 -20.64
C LEU A 120 -16.53 -21.54 -20.14
N ASP A 121 -16.70 -22.85 -20.15
CA ASP A 121 -17.84 -23.49 -19.52
C ASP A 121 -17.69 -23.52 -17.99
N LYS A 122 -18.71 -24.06 -17.30
CA LYS A 122 -18.70 -24.17 -15.84
C LYS A 122 -17.53 -24.98 -15.30
N LYS A 123 -17.20 -26.12 -15.91
CA LYS A 123 -16.15 -27.00 -15.41
C LYS A 123 -14.78 -26.35 -15.61
N ASP A 124 -14.57 -25.74 -16.77
CA ASP A 124 -13.33 -25.06 -17.11
C ASP A 124 -13.09 -23.83 -16.23
N LEU A 125 -14.11 -23.01 -16.00
CA LEU A 125 -14.02 -21.86 -15.09
C LEU A 125 -13.77 -22.30 -13.65
N GLN A 126 -14.37 -23.41 -13.20
CA GLN A 126 -14.09 -23.98 -11.89
C GLN A 126 -12.63 -24.41 -11.76
N VAL A 127 -12.08 -25.11 -12.75
CA VAL A 127 -10.66 -25.48 -12.79
C VAL A 127 -9.79 -24.23 -12.67
N LEU A 128 -10.03 -23.21 -13.50
CA LEU A 128 -9.23 -21.99 -13.51
C LEU A 128 -9.27 -21.27 -12.15
N LEU A 129 -10.45 -21.17 -11.54
CA LEU A 129 -10.64 -20.54 -10.22
C LEU A 129 -9.96 -21.34 -9.10
N LEU A 130 -10.10 -22.67 -9.08
CA LEU A 130 -9.50 -23.51 -8.03
C LEU A 130 -7.96 -23.45 -8.04
N LEU A 131 -7.35 -23.30 -9.22
CA LEU A 131 -5.91 -23.13 -9.35
C LEU A 131 -5.42 -21.75 -8.87
N ASN A 132 -6.20 -20.70 -9.13
CA ASN A 132 -5.72 -19.33 -9.05
C ASN A 132 -6.27 -18.51 -7.88
N ASP A 133 -7.43 -18.85 -7.31
CA ASP A 133 -8.02 -18.12 -6.18
C ASP A 133 -7.68 -18.80 -4.84
N PRO A 134 -6.73 -18.24 -4.05
CA PRO A 134 -6.32 -18.84 -2.78
C PRO A 134 -7.44 -18.88 -1.75
N SER A 135 -8.47 -18.03 -1.91
CA SER A 135 -9.60 -18.05 -0.99
C SER A 135 -10.30 -19.40 -1.04
N LEU A 136 -10.34 -20.10 -2.19
CA LEU A 136 -11.04 -21.37 -2.38
C LEU A 136 -10.38 -22.56 -1.66
N LEU A 137 -9.15 -22.40 -1.18
CA LEU A 137 -8.48 -23.42 -0.40
C LEU A 137 -9.02 -23.53 1.03
N PRO A 138 -8.88 -24.70 1.66
CA PRO A 138 -9.13 -24.85 3.09
C PRO A 138 -8.18 -23.96 3.90
N GLU A 139 -8.65 -23.48 5.05
CA GLU A 139 -7.83 -22.70 5.96
C GLU A 139 -6.63 -23.49 6.46
N VAL A 140 -5.50 -22.82 6.67
CA VAL A 140 -4.34 -23.40 7.33
C VAL A 140 -4.59 -23.52 8.84
N CYS A 141 -4.08 -24.59 9.46
CA CYS A 141 -4.23 -24.82 10.89
C CYS A 141 -3.50 -23.74 11.69
N LYS A 142 -4.24 -22.99 12.52
CA LYS A 142 -3.70 -21.90 13.34
C LYS A 142 -2.67 -22.38 14.37
N GLU A 143 -2.88 -23.57 14.93
CA GLU A 143 -1.95 -24.17 15.89
C GLU A 143 -0.62 -24.55 15.23
N TYR A 144 -0.68 -25.10 14.01
CA TYR A 144 0.49 -25.40 13.18
C TYR A 144 1.23 -24.13 12.68
N GLN A 145 0.53 -22.99 12.54
CA GLN A 145 1.16 -21.70 12.23
C GLN A 145 1.85 -21.02 13.43
N SER A 146 1.73 -21.55 14.65
CA SER A 146 2.36 -20.93 15.83
C SER A 146 3.88 -21.21 15.90
N GLU A 147 4.62 -20.42 16.70
CA GLU A 147 6.09 -20.50 16.78
C GLU A 147 6.64 -21.68 17.58
N ARG A 148 5.80 -22.42 18.33
CA ARG A 148 6.28 -23.35 19.37
C ARG A 148 5.98 -24.83 19.20
N LYS A 149 5.27 -25.26 18.15
CA LYS A 149 5.05 -26.71 17.91
C LYS A 149 4.89 -26.98 16.41
N ASP A 150 5.80 -27.77 15.84
CA ASP A 150 5.62 -28.44 14.54
C ASP A 150 4.56 -29.56 14.59
N THR A 151 3.73 -29.57 15.63
CA THR A 151 2.72 -30.60 15.91
C THR A 151 1.42 -29.95 16.33
N CYS A 152 0.33 -30.34 15.67
CA CYS A 152 -1.03 -29.95 16.04
C CYS A 152 -1.60 -30.98 17.02
N THR A 153 -2.11 -30.53 18.17
CA THR A 153 -2.70 -31.42 19.20
C THR A 153 -3.93 -32.16 18.72
N LYS A 154 -4.59 -31.67 17.66
CA LYS A 154 -5.77 -32.31 17.05
C LYS A 154 -5.40 -33.48 16.13
N GLY A 155 -4.12 -33.65 15.76
CA GLY A 155 -3.65 -34.76 14.92
C GLY A 155 -4.52 -34.97 13.66
N ALA A 156 -4.94 -36.21 13.42
CA ALA A 156 -5.79 -36.62 12.29
C ALA A 156 -7.22 -36.04 12.32
N SER A 157 -7.65 -35.41 13.42
CA SER A 157 -8.96 -34.75 13.54
C SER A 157 -8.91 -33.26 13.18
N CYS A 158 -7.72 -32.71 12.89
CA CYS A 158 -7.56 -31.32 12.49
C CYS A 158 -8.24 -31.04 11.14
N LYS A 159 -9.03 -29.97 11.07
CA LYS A 159 -9.76 -29.56 9.85
C LYS A 159 -9.03 -28.52 9.01
N GLY A 160 -7.79 -28.17 9.36
CA GLY A 160 -6.98 -27.16 8.66
C GLY A 160 -5.71 -27.76 8.06
N LEU A 161 -5.16 -27.10 7.03
CA LEU A 161 -3.95 -27.58 6.35
C LEU A 161 -2.71 -27.37 7.23
N HIS A 162 -1.86 -28.39 7.30
CA HIS A 162 -0.56 -28.38 7.98
C HIS A 162 0.55 -28.06 6.98
N VAL A 163 0.49 -26.86 6.39
CA VAL A 163 1.52 -26.30 5.50
C VAL A 163 1.81 -24.86 5.89
N CYS A 164 2.92 -24.28 5.42
CA CYS A 164 3.22 -22.86 5.57
C CYS A 164 2.07 -21.98 5.04
N GLY A 165 1.55 -21.07 5.86
CA GLY A 165 0.47 -20.15 5.47
C GLY A 165 0.83 -19.25 4.29
N PHE A 166 2.08 -18.82 4.19
CA PHE A 166 2.58 -18.05 3.05
C PHE A 166 2.71 -18.92 1.80
N PHE A 167 3.08 -20.20 1.94
CA PHE A 167 3.12 -21.14 0.81
C PHE A 167 1.71 -21.40 0.29
N ALA A 168 0.74 -21.63 1.18
CA ALA A 168 -0.66 -21.81 0.83
C ALA A 168 -1.30 -20.58 0.15
N ARG A 169 -0.69 -19.40 0.24
CA ARG A 169 -1.11 -18.17 -0.44
C ARG A 169 -0.25 -17.81 -1.67
N GLY A 170 0.82 -18.55 -1.96
CA GLY A 170 1.76 -18.25 -3.05
C GLY A 170 2.76 -17.13 -2.75
N THR A 171 2.90 -16.71 -1.49
CA THR A 171 3.73 -15.57 -1.07
C THR A 171 4.94 -15.99 -0.22
N CYS A 172 5.24 -17.28 -0.11
CA CYS A 172 6.44 -17.72 0.60
C CYS A 172 7.70 -17.38 -0.21
N ARG A 173 8.71 -16.85 0.49
CA ARG A 173 10.01 -16.46 -0.09
C ARG A 173 11.21 -17.06 0.66
N ASN A 174 10.97 -17.91 1.66
CA ASN A 174 12.02 -18.49 2.49
C ASN A 174 12.51 -19.83 1.90
N SER A 175 13.80 -19.94 1.60
CA SER A 175 14.44 -21.16 1.08
C SER A 175 14.55 -22.30 2.09
N LYS A 176 14.56 -21.96 3.39
CA LYS A 176 14.56 -22.91 4.51
C LYS A 176 13.35 -22.64 5.39
N CYS A 177 12.16 -22.62 4.78
CA CYS A 177 10.93 -22.47 5.56
C CYS A 177 10.83 -23.62 6.57
N SER A 178 10.66 -23.28 7.85
CA SER A 178 10.50 -24.27 8.92
C SER A 178 9.19 -25.04 8.84
N ARG A 179 8.25 -24.60 8.00
CA ARG A 179 6.93 -25.23 7.84
C ARG A 179 6.84 -25.97 6.52
N SER A 180 6.08 -27.06 6.52
CA SER A 180 5.89 -27.92 5.35
C SER A 180 5.37 -27.12 4.15
N HIS A 181 5.99 -27.32 2.99
CA HIS A 181 5.49 -26.87 1.69
C HIS A 181 4.82 -28.01 0.93
N ASN A 182 4.56 -29.16 1.57
CA ASN A 182 3.94 -30.31 0.92
C ASN A 182 2.43 -30.25 1.12
N LEU A 183 1.67 -29.83 0.11
CA LEU A 183 0.21 -29.94 0.08
C LEU A 183 -0.25 -31.37 -0.22
N LEU A 184 0.65 -32.20 -0.74
CA LEU A 184 0.36 -33.54 -1.24
C LEU A 184 0.59 -34.63 -0.19
N ASP A 185 0.94 -34.29 1.05
CA ASP A 185 0.99 -35.29 2.11
C ASP A 185 -0.42 -35.88 2.36
N PRO A 186 -0.52 -37.13 2.85
CA PRO A 186 -1.80 -37.81 3.01
C PRO A 186 -2.83 -37.06 3.87
N THR A 187 -2.39 -36.28 4.87
CA THR A 187 -3.30 -35.56 5.77
C THR A 187 -3.89 -34.34 5.05
N ASN A 188 -3.04 -33.55 4.40
CA ASN A 188 -3.49 -32.39 3.62
C ASN A 188 -4.30 -32.82 2.39
N MET A 189 -3.92 -33.89 1.70
CA MET A 189 -4.68 -34.44 0.57
C MET A 189 -6.07 -34.90 0.97
N ARG A 190 -6.19 -35.60 2.10
CA ARG A 190 -7.51 -35.97 2.65
C ARG A 190 -8.35 -34.73 2.91
N MET A 191 -7.77 -33.67 3.47
CA MET A 191 -8.49 -32.41 3.74
C MET A 191 -8.89 -31.67 2.47
N LEU A 192 -8.03 -31.62 1.45
CA LEU A 192 -8.33 -31.02 0.14
C LEU A 192 -9.47 -31.76 -0.56
N GLN A 193 -9.43 -33.10 -0.56
CA GLN A 193 -10.50 -33.94 -1.10
C GLN A 193 -11.81 -33.77 -0.32
N ILE A 194 -11.76 -33.76 1.01
CA ILE A 194 -12.91 -33.47 1.90
C ILE A 194 -13.43 -32.05 1.71
N ARG A 195 -12.73 -31.15 1.01
CA ARG A 195 -13.19 -29.78 0.71
C ARG A 195 -13.48 -29.53 -0.77
N GLY A 196 -13.32 -30.53 -1.63
CA GLY A 196 -13.80 -30.52 -3.02
C GLY A 196 -12.71 -30.30 -4.06
N LEU A 197 -11.44 -30.37 -3.66
CA LEU A 197 -10.32 -30.28 -4.59
C LEU A 197 -9.86 -31.69 -4.98
N SER A 198 -9.75 -31.94 -6.28
CA SER A 198 -9.22 -33.21 -6.80
C SER A 198 -7.70 -33.29 -6.54
N GLY A 199 -7.16 -34.51 -6.57
CA GLY A 199 -5.72 -34.70 -6.41
C GLY A 199 -4.91 -34.04 -7.53
N GLU A 200 -5.46 -33.99 -8.74
CA GLU A 200 -4.84 -33.30 -9.88
C GLU A 200 -4.76 -31.78 -9.67
N ILE A 201 -5.84 -31.14 -9.21
CA ILE A 201 -5.85 -29.71 -8.88
C ILE A 201 -4.86 -29.43 -7.74
N ALA A 202 -4.79 -30.29 -6.72
CA ALA A 202 -3.82 -30.14 -5.64
C ALA A 202 -2.37 -30.23 -6.14
N GLN A 203 -2.06 -31.16 -7.06
CA GLN A 203 -0.75 -31.26 -7.70
C GLN A 203 -0.40 -30.00 -8.48
N ASN A 204 -1.35 -29.46 -9.24
CA ASN A 204 -1.13 -28.25 -10.03
C ASN A 204 -0.85 -27.03 -9.13
N ILE A 205 -1.61 -26.88 -8.05
CA ILE A 205 -1.38 -25.85 -7.02
C ILE A 205 0.00 -26.03 -6.36
N GLN A 206 0.40 -27.27 -6.06
CA GLN A 206 1.73 -27.58 -5.52
C GLN A 206 2.83 -27.14 -6.49
N LEU A 207 2.73 -27.53 -7.77
CA LEU A 207 3.71 -27.18 -8.81
C LEU A 207 3.84 -25.65 -8.97
N MET A 208 2.71 -24.94 -9.09
CA MET A 208 2.69 -23.49 -9.21
C MET A 208 3.41 -22.80 -8.05
N ARG A 209 3.13 -23.24 -6.81
CA ARG A 209 3.71 -22.65 -5.60
C ARG A 209 5.17 -22.99 -5.44
N THR A 210 5.55 -24.23 -5.71
CA THR A 210 6.95 -24.65 -5.70
C THR A 210 7.75 -23.85 -6.72
N HIS A 211 7.25 -23.67 -7.94
CA HIS A 211 7.89 -22.83 -8.95
C HIS A 211 8.04 -21.38 -8.47
N GLN A 212 6.97 -20.77 -7.92
CA GLN A 212 7.03 -19.42 -7.36
C GLN A 212 8.05 -19.28 -6.22
N CYS A 213 8.18 -20.30 -5.36
CA CYS A 213 9.20 -20.34 -4.31
C CYS A 213 10.61 -20.49 -4.90
N ASN A 214 10.81 -21.37 -5.88
CA ASN A 214 12.10 -21.65 -6.49
C ASN A 214 12.60 -20.45 -7.32
N GLU A 215 11.72 -19.77 -8.05
CA GLU A 215 12.07 -18.55 -8.78
C GLU A 215 12.45 -17.41 -7.82
N ALA A 216 11.76 -17.30 -6.68
CA ALA A 216 12.17 -16.39 -5.61
C ALA A 216 13.56 -16.73 -5.02
N GLN A 217 13.99 -18.00 -5.10
CA GLN A 217 15.29 -18.48 -4.60
C GLN A 217 16.42 -18.36 -5.65
N LYS A 218 16.15 -18.54 -6.94
CA LYS A 218 17.15 -18.29 -8.00
C LYS A 218 17.59 -16.83 -8.06
N GLY A 219 16.74 -15.90 -7.61
CA GLY A 219 17.10 -14.51 -7.35
C GLY A 219 18.11 -14.32 -6.20
N THR A 220 18.27 -15.31 -5.31
CA THR A 220 19.20 -15.29 -4.17
C THR A 220 20.50 -16.08 -4.38
N GLU A 221 20.54 -17.09 -5.26
CA GLU A 221 21.71 -17.96 -5.45
C GLU A 221 22.71 -17.49 -6.52
N LYS A 222 22.34 -16.57 -7.42
CA LYS A 222 23.26 -16.02 -8.44
C LYS A 222 24.42 -15.16 -7.88
N ASN A 223 24.46 -14.91 -6.56
CA ASN A 223 25.53 -14.14 -5.91
C ASN A 223 26.71 -14.97 -5.38
N ASN A 224 26.78 -16.28 -5.60
CA ASN A 224 27.78 -17.13 -4.92
C ASN A 224 28.62 -18.10 -5.76
N LYS A 225 28.82 -17.87 -7.07
CA LYS A 225 29.88 -18.58 -7.82
C LYS A 225 30.71 -17.63 -8.69
N LYS A 226 32.02 -17.60 -8.43
CA LYS A 226 33.06 -16.88 -9.18
C LYS A 226 33.03 -17.26 -10.67
N ALA A 227 33.09 -16.27 -11.54
CA ALA A 227 33.27 -16.44 -12.98
C ALA A 227 34.76 -16.61 -13.36
N PRO A 228 35.04 -17.21 -14.53
CA PRO A 228 36.08 -16.70 -15.42
C PRO A 228 35.48 -16.18 -16.75
N GLN A 229 35.81 -14.92 -17.03
CA GLN A 229 35.93 -14.18 -18.29
C GLN A 229 35.14 -14.60 -19.55
N ALA A 230 34.29 -13.66 -20.02
CA ALA A 230 34.35 -12.96 -21.32
C ALA A 230 33.01 -12.87 -22.09
N GLU A 231 32.74 -11.63 -22.52
CA GLU A 231 31.84 -11.13 -23.59
C GLU A 231 30.34 -10.82 -23.34
N ALA A 232 30.11 -9.49 -23.30
CA ALA A 232 29.04 -8.72 -23.95
C ALA A 232 27.56 -8.82 -23.51
N SER A 233 27.22 -7.85 -22.64
CA SER A 233 26.09 -6.90 -22.69
C SER A 233 24.65 -7.28 -22.30
N PRO A 234 23.91 -6.35 -21.63
CA PRO A 234 22.74 -6.66 -20.81
C PRO A 234 21.42 -5.97 -21.27
N VAL A 235 20.27 -6.51 -20.86
CA VAL A 235 19.04 -5.73 -20.70
C VAL A 235 18.40 -6.11 -19.36
N ALA A 236 18.09 -5.08 -18.55
CA ALA A 236 17.72 -5.19 -17.15
C ALA A 236 16.30 -4.68 -16.90
N SER A 237 15.66 -5.22 -15.84
CA SER A 237 14.83 -4.52 -14.83
C SER A 237 14.22 -5.55 -13.86
N PRO A 238 13.71 -5.19 -12.66
CA PRO A 238 14.18 -4.20 -11.68
C PRO A 238 14.30 -4.79 -10.24
N GLN A 239 15.13 -4.15 -9.40
CA GLN A 239 15.66 -4.65 -8.11
C GLN A 239 14.85 -4.18 -6.88
N GLY A 240 14.80 -5.01 -5.83
CA GLY A 240 14.44 -4.61 -4.46
C GLY A 240 15.64 -4.02 -3.71
N GLU A 241 15.37 -3.16 -2.73
CA GLU A 241 16.34 -2.36 -1.96
C GLU A 241 17.57 -3.15 -1.48
N GLN A 242 18.66 -3.07 -2.24
CA GLN A 242 20.03 -3.24 -1.72
C GLN A 242 20.54 -1.86 -1.31
N ASN A 243 21.07 -1.73 -0.09
CA ASN A 243 21.73 -0.49 0.32
C ASN A 243 23.05 -0.34 -0.46
N ASP A 244 23.12 0.65 -1.33
CA ASP A 244 24.32 0.96 -2.13
C ASP A 244 25.51 1.31 -1.20
N PRO A 245 26.64 0.60 -1.31
CA PRO A 245 27.82 0.89 -0.49
C PRO A 245 28.45 2.26 -0.76
N ASN A 246 28.05 2.93 -1.84
CA ASN A 246 28.43 4.31 -2.15
C ASN A 246 27.40 5.34 -1.67
N GLU A 247 26.27 4.92 -1.09
CA GLU A 247 25.30 5.83 -0.48
C GLU A 247 25.72 6.21 0.94
N ILE A 248 25.48 7.47 1.33
CA ILE A 248 25.73 7.95 2.68
C ILE A 248 24.60 7.47 3.60
N CYS A 249 24.99 6.80 4.68
CA CYS A 249 24.05 6.29 5.69
C CYS A 249 23.32 7.45 6.37
N LEU A 250 22.03 7.62 6.05
CA LEU A 250 21.22 8.67 6.66
C LEU A 250 21.16 8.53 8.19
N TYR A 251 21.06 7.30 8.70
CA TYR A 251 21.07 7.04 10.14
C TYR A 251 22.39 7.45 10.80
N HIS A 252 23.52 7.44 10.10
CA HIS A 252 24.79 7.93 10.64
C HIS A 252 24.78 9.46 10.80
N ILE A 253 24.27 10.19 9.80
CA ILE A 253 24.13 11.66 9.86
C ILE A 253 23.33 12.06 11.12
N TRP A 254 22.31 11.28 11.48
CA TRP A 254 21.48 11.47 12.68
C TRP A 254 22.03 10.84 13.96
N LYS A 255 23.21 10.22 13.94
CA LYS A 255 23.82 9.47 15.06
C LYS A 255 23.00 8.27 15.55
N PHE A 256 22.13 7.71 14.70
CA PHE A 256 21.25 6.57 14.99
C PHE A 256 21.73 5.23 14.38
N CYS A 257 22.79 5.22 13.56
CA CYS A 257 23.29 4.00 12.93
C CYS A 257 23.75 2.96 13.98
N ARG A 258 23.06 1.81 14.03
CA ARG A 258 23.35 0.71 14.97
C ARG A 258 24.54 -0.15 14.54
N ASN A 259 24.87 -0.14 13.25
CA ASN A 259 25.86 -1.03 12.67
C ASN A 259 27.30 -0.51 12.80
N GLN A 260 27.50 0.78 13.13
CA GLN A 260 28.83 1.39 13.29
C GLN A 260 29.78 0.96 12.16
N ASN A 261 30.92 0.35 12.47
CA ASN A 261 31.92 -0.10 11.49
C ASN A 261 31.47 -1.30 10.64
N LYS A 262 30.30 -1.90 10.93
CA LYS A 262 29.67 -2.97 10.15
C LYS A 262 28.57 -2.44 9.22
N CYS A 263 28.36 -1.12 9.14
CA CYS A 263 27.43 -0.54 8.17
C CYS A 263 28.02 -0.68 6.76
N THR A 264 27.22 -1.14 5.81
CA THR A 264 27.64 -1.26 4.41
C THR A 264 27.62 0.07 3.67
N GLN A 265 26.95 1.09 4.20
CA GLN A 265 26.85 2.44 3.65
C GLN A 265 27.92 3.38 4.22
N VAL A 266 28.23 4.46 3.51
CA VAL A 266 29.26 5.41 3.90
C VAL A 266 28.82 6.24 5.10
N HIS A 267 29.66 6.27 6.13
CA HIS A 267 29.47 7.12 7.30
C HIS A 267 30.10 8.50 7.06
N TYR A 268 29.26 9.51 6.89
CA TYR A 268 29.68 10.90 6.74
C TYR A 268 28.67 11.87 7.39
N TYR A 269 29.10 13.06 7.79
CA TYR A 269 28.29 13.97 8.62
C TYR A 269 27.39 14.93 7.82
N LEU A 270 27.64 15.06 6.50
CA LEU A 270 26.86 15.82 5.52
C LEU A 270 26.12 14.88 4.57
N PRO A 271 25.03 15.33 3.92
CA PRO A 271 24.27 14.52 2.97
C PRO A 271 24.96 14.30 1.61
N TYR A 272 26.15 14.88 1.44
CA TYR A 272 27.00 14.73 0.27
C TYR A 272 28.46 14.53 0.71
N ARG A 273 29.25 13.84 -0.11
CA ARG A 273 30.69 13.67 0.08
C ARG A 273 31.42 13.68 -1.26
N TRP A 274 32.39 14.56 -1.42
CA TRP A 274 33.20 14.67 -2.65
C TRP A 274 34.56 14.03 -2.47
N GLN A 275 34.94 13.18 -3.43
CA GLN A 275 36.19 12.44 -3.37
C GLN A 275 36.90 12.46 -4.72
N ILE A 276 38.23 12.42 -4.69
CA ILE A 276 39.11 12.31 -5.86
C ILE A 276 39.88 10.99 -5.79
N LEU A 277 40.06 10.35 -6.95
CA LEU A 277 40.83 9.12 -7.06
C LEU A 277 42.32 9.47 -7.15
N GLU A 278 43.11 9.01 -6.18
CA GLU A 278 44.56 9.15 -6.21
C GLU A 278 45.21 8.03 -7.06
N GLY A 279 46.47 8.22 -7.47
CA GLY A 279 47.18 7.27 -8.35
C GLY A 279 47.40 5.88 -7.73
N THR A 280 47.16 5.73 -6.43
CA THR A 280 47.18 4.46 -5.68
C THR A 280 45.88 3.65 -5.80
N GLY A 281 44.83 4.22 -6.43
CA GLY A 281 43.51 3.60 -6.55
C GLY A 281 42.57 3.86 -5.36
N GLU A 282 42.99 4.68 -4.39
CA GLU A 282 42.18 5.05 -3.23
C GLU A 282 41.38 6.33 -3.46
N TRP A 283 40.15 6.38 -2.93
CA TRP A 283 39.29 7.57 -2.95
C TRP A 283 39.55 8.42 -1.72
N LYS A 284 39.92 9.69 -1.93
CA LYS A 284 40.23 10.64 -0.85
C LYS A 284 39.32 11.84 -0.88
N ASP A 285 38.95 12.35 0.29
CA ASP A 285 38.07 13.52 0.41
C ASP A 285 38.72 14.78 -0.15
N LEU A 286 37.97 15.52 -0.97
CA LEU A 286 38.36 16.83 -1.46
C LEU A 286 38.17 17.90 -0.37
N PRO A 287 39.07 18.88 -0.24
CA PRO A 287 38.87 20.03 0.65
C PRO A 287 37.74 20.93 0.11
N SER A 288 37.23 21.85 0.94
CA SER A 288 36.21 22.83 0.53
C SER A 288 34.94 22.19 -0.09
N MET A 289 34.49 21.10 0.54
CA MET A 289 33.41 20.24 0.04
C MET A 289 32.07 20.95 -0.11
N GLU A 290 31.79 21.90 0.79
CA GLU A 290 30.58 22.71 0.76
C GLU A 290 30.58 23.69 -0.42
N GLU A 291 31.70 24.32 -0.72
CA GLU A 291 31.83 25.20 -1.88
C GLU A 291 31.69 24.42 -3.19
N ILE A 292 32.24 23.20 -3.25
CA ILE A 292 32.08 22.29 -4.40
C ILE A 292 30.61 21.91 -4.57
N GLU A 293 29.93 21.47 -3.50
CA GLU A 293 28.52 21.10 -3.54
C GLU A 293 27.64 22.28 -3.96
N LYS A 294 27.88 23.47 -3.40
CA LYS A 294 27.17 24.70 -3.77
C LYS A 294 27.36 25.06 -5.23
N ALA A 295 28.57 24.87 -5.75
CA ALA A 295 28.87 25.11 -7.16
C ALA A 295 28.21 24.06 -8.05
N TYR A 296 28.24 22.77 -7.67
CA TYR A 296 27.61 21.69 -8.43
C TYR A 296 26.09 21.86 -8.50
N SER A 297 25.46 22.19 -7.37
CA SER A 297 24.00 22.35 -7.26
C SER A 297 23.43 23.49 -8.12
N ASP A 298 24.25 24.47 -8.49
CA ASP A 298 23.86 25.59 -9.36
C ASP A 298 23.91 25.16 -10.83
N PRO A 299 22.78 25.07 -11.54
CA PRO A 299 22.76 24.62 -12.93
C PRO A 299 23.52 25.57 -13.88
N LYS A 300 23.79 26.81 -13.48
CA LYS A 300 24.56 27.78 -14.29
C LYS A 300 26.07 27.55 -14.23
N LYS A 301 26.55 26.69 -13.34
CA LYS A 301 27.98 26.42 -13.17
C LYS A 301 28.35 25.06 -13.77
N ALA A 302 29.31 25.10 -14.70
CA ALA A 302 29.88 23.91 -15.32
C ALA A 302 31.10 23.37 -14.55
N SER A 303 31.72 24.16 -13.68
CA SER A 303 32.92 23.79 -12.93
C SER A 303 33.06 24.48 -11.58
N SER A 304 33.94 23.96 -10.73
CA SER A 304 34.37 24.59 -9.48
C SER A 304 35.76 25.21 -9.62
N LYS A 305 35.88 26.51 -9.35
CA LYS A 305 37.16 27.26 -9.39
C LYS A 305 38.13 26.88 -8.27
N HIS A 306 37.64 26.36 -7.14
CA HIS A 306 38.49 26.07 -5.97
C HIS A 306 39.31 24.80 -6.12
N GLN A 307 38.88 23.87 -6.97
CA GLN A 307 39.55 22.58 -7.18
C GLN A 307 39.69 22.22 -8.68
N ASN A 308 39.37 23.16 -9.59
CA ASN A 308 39.33 22.92 -11.05
C ASN A 308 38.57 21.64 -11.44
N ILE A 309 37.44 21.40 -10.76
CA ILE A 309 36.58 20.25 -11.03
C ILE A 309 35.66 20.61 -12.19
N ASP A 310 35.70 19.84 -13.26
CA ASP A 310 34.71 19.85 -14.33
C ASP A 310 33.54 18.94 -13.92
N PHE A 311 32.34 19.51 -13.81
CA PHE A 311 31.15 18.79 -13.36
C PHE A 311 30.49 17.95 -14.46
N GLN A 312 30.86 18.17 -15.72
CA GLN A 312 30.38 17.38 -16.85
C GLN A 312 31.20 16.10 -16.99
N SER A 313 32.52 16.21 -16.96
CA SER A 313 33.42 15.05 -17.03
C SER A 313 33.65 14.38 -15.69
N MET A 314 33.26 15.02 -14.57
CA MET A 314 33.53 14.57 -13.21
C MET A 314 35.03 14.30 -12.99
N THR A 315 35.88 15.25 -13.39
CA THR A 315 37.34 15.17 -13.28
C THR A 315 37.95 16.45 -12.74
N SER A 316 39.12 16.33 -12.10
CA SER A 316 39.96 17.44 -11.65
C SER A 316 41.41 17.16 -12.04
N SER A 317 42.00 17.99 -12.90
CA SER A 317 43.37 17.77 -13.42
C SER A 317 43.58 16.35 -13.94
N MET A 318 42.62 15.86 -14.75
CA MET A 318 42.55 14.49 -15.31
C MET A 318 42.32 13.35 -14.31
N LYS A 319 42.23 13.62 -13.01
CA LYS A 319 41.89 12.62 -11.99
C LYS A 319 40.36 12.49 -11.85
N PRO A 320 39.81 11.27 -11.79
CA PRO A 320 38.39 11.05 -11.54
C PRO A 320 37.93 11.63 -10.20
N VAL A 321 36.76 12.25 -10.19
CA VAL A 321 36.08 12.78 -9.01
C VAL A 321 34.71 12.12 -8.89
N ARG A 322 34.26 11.83 -7.67
CA ARG A 322 32.91 11.32 -7.40
C ARG A 322 32.21 12.10 -6.31
N ARG A 323 30.88 12.17 -6.42
CA ARG A 323 29.97 12.67 -5.39
C ARG A 323 29.17 11.50 -4.83
N LEU A 324 29.29 11.26 -3.54
CA LEU A 324 28.41 10.35 -2.79
C LEU A 324 27.24 11.17 -2.24
N SER A 325 26.09 10.54 -2.09
CA SER A 325 24.87 11.19 -1.60
C SER A 325 24.11 10.30 -0.63
N THR A 326 23.26 10.88 0.19
CA THR A 326 22.18 10.14 0.85
C THR A 326 21.16 9.63 -0.18
N ALA A 327 20.29 8.71 0.23
CA ALA A 327 19.19 8.23 -0.60
C ALA A 327 18.41 9.37 -1.26
N SER A 328 17.96 9.16 -2.49
CA SER A 328 17.10 10.12 -3.19
C SER A 328 15.78 10.31 -2.43
N SER A 329 15.31 11.55 -2.35
CA SER A 329 14.06 11.91 -1.65
C SER A 329 12.81 11.21 -2.21
N VAL A 330 12.86 10.64 -3.43
CA VAL A 330 11.72 9.94 -4.04
C VAL A 330 11.63 8.46 -3.65
N VAL A 331 12.73 7.87 -3.13
CA VAL A 331 12.76 6.45 -2.70
C VAL A 331 12.59 6.28 -1.20
N LYS A 332 12.70 7.37 -0.43
CA LYS A 332 12.42 7.38 1.01
C LYS A 332 11.22 8.29 1.29
N PRO A 333 10.39 7.97 2.28
CA PRO A 333 9.25 8.83 2.59
C PRO A 333 9.72 10.23 3.06
N SER A 334 8.87 11.24 2.88
CA SER A 334 9.23 12.66 3.02
C SER A 334 9.65 13.10 4.44
N ASP A 335 9.55 12.20 5.42
CA ASP A 335 10.04 12.30 6.79
C ASP A 335 11.55 12.01 6.95
N TYR A 336 12.19 11.42 5.93
CA TYR A 336 13.63 11.21 5.90
C TYR A 336 14.34 12.54 5.55
N ILE A 337 14.48 13.41 6.56
CA ILE A 337 15.18 14.69 6.46
C ILE A 337 16.67 14.45 6.20
N LEU A 338 17.26 15.25 5.32
CA LEU A 338 18.62 15.11 4.77
C LEU A 338 18.76 14.00 3.69
N THR A 339 17.64 13.50 3.13
CA THR A 339 17.68 12.83 1.82
C THR A 339 18.06 13.81 0.71
N THR A 340 18.63 13.30 -0.37
CA THR A 340 19.05 14.14 -1.49
C THR A 340 17.86 14.43 -2.39
N GLU A 341 17.44 15.69 -2.46
CA GLU A 341 16.44 16.16 -3.42
C GLU A 341 17.14 16.47 -4.76
N TRP A 342 16.72 15.80 -5.82
CA TRP A 342 17.26 16.00 -7.17
C TRP A 342 16.29 16.81 -8.02
N VAL A 343 16.81 17.84 -8.65
CA VAL A 343 16.07 18.77 -9.50
C VAL A 343 16.53 18.61 -10.95
N TRP A 344 15.55 18.57 -11.84
CA TRP A 344 15.76 18.41 -13.26
C TRP A 344 15.47 19.71 -13.99
N TYR A 345 16.34 20.07 -14.93
CA TYR A 345 16.27 21.29 -15.71
C TYR A 345 16.34 20.98 -17.21
N TRP A 346 15.76 21.86 -18.03
CA TRP A 346 16.00 21.93 -19.46
C TRP A 346 16.49 23.32 -19.85
N LYS A 347 17.32 23.39 -20.88
CA LYS A 347 17.88 24.65 -21.35
C LYS A 347 16.95 25.29 -22.37
N ASN A 348 16.48 26.51 -22.10
CA ASN A 348 15.65 27.26 -23.04
C ASN A 348 16.47 27.90 -24.15
N GLU A 349 15.79 28.53 -25.12
CA GLU A 349 16.43 29.19 -26.27
C GLU A 349 17.35 30.35 -25.86
N HIS A 350 17.14 30.91 -24.67
CA HIS A 350 17.97 31.98 -24.11
C HIS A 350 19.15 31.43 -23.28
N GLY A 351 19.40 30.12 -23.33
CA GLY A 351 20.47 29.48 -22.56
C GLY A 351 20.20 29.36 -21.06
N GLN A 352 18.96 29.61 -20.62
CA GLN A 352 18.58 29.55 -19.21
C GLN A 352 18.08 28.15 -18.84
N TRP A 353 18.51 27.66 -17.68
CA TRP A 353 18.03 26.40 -17.12
C TRP A 353 16.69 26.60 -16.43
N ILE A 354 15.68 25.87 -16.90
CA ILE A 354 14.31 25.93 -16.44
C ILE A 354 13.95 24.60 -15.78
N GLU A 355 13.45 24.66 -14.54
CA GLU A 355 13.04 23.49 -13.77
C GLU A 355 11.77 22.85 -14.35
N TYR A 356 11.75 21.53 -14.45
CA TYR A 356 10.55 20.79 -14.87
C TYR A 356 9.45 20.86 -13.79
N GLY A 357 8.24 21.24 -14.20
CA GLY A 357 7.04 21.25 -13.34
C GLY A 357 6.76 22.56 -12.59
N LYS A 358 7.62 23.59 -12.67
CA LYS A 358 7.51 24.81 -11.84
C LYS A 358 6.90 26.05 -12.52
N HIS A 359 6.76 26.07 -13.84
CA HIS A 359 6.24 27.23 -14.57
C HIS A 359 4.71 27.24 -14.69
N GLY A 360 4.00 27.88 -13.75
CA GLY A 360 2.52 27.92 -13.68
C GLY A 360 1.79 28.76 -14.74
N GLY A 361 1.98 28.48 -16.04
CA GLY A 361 1.20 29.07 -17.15
C GLY A 361 0.48 28.02 -18.01
N LYS A 362 -0.34 28.47 -18.99
CA LYS A 362 -0.92 27.59 -20.03
C LYS A 362 0.22 26.96 -20.84
N GLY A 363 0.59 25.72 -20.52
CA GLY A 363 1.73 25.04 -21.13
C GLY A 363 2.66 24.29 -20.18
N THR A 364 2.33 24.17 -18.89
CA THR A 364 3.07 23.34 -17.93
C THR A 364 3.29 21.92 -18.46
N ALA A 365 4.50 21.42 -18.28
CA ALA A 365 4.81 20.01 -18.52
C ALA A 365 3.95 19.12 -17.63
N THR A 366 3.49 17.98 -18.14
CA THR A 366 2.74 16.95 -17.41
C THR A 366 3.59 16.20 -16.37
N LEU A 367 4.89 16.52 -16.28
CA LEU A 367 5.85 15.89 -15.38
C LEU A 367 6.59 16.94 -14.55
N THR A 368 7.04 16.49 -13.39
CA THR A 368 7.84 17.26 -12.42
C THR A 368 9.24 16.69 -12.30
N SER A 369 10.16 17.43 -11.67
CA SER A 369 11.48 16.91 -11.28
C SER A 369 11.38 15.61 -10.45
N MET A 370 10.34 15.47 -9.64
CA MET A 370 10.08 14.26 -8.83
C MET A 370 9.76 13.04 -9.71
N ASP A 371 8.91 13.22 -10.73
CA ASP A 371 8.55 12.14 -11.66
C ASP A 371 9.76 11.68 -12.49
N LEU A 372 10.59 12.63 -12.94
CA LEU A 372 11.84 12.34 -13.65
C LEU A 372 12.83 11.59 -12.78
N GLU A 373 13.02 12.03 -11.54
CA GLU A 373 13.93 11.39 -10.60
C GLU A 373 13.47 9.95 -10.29
N ALA A 374 12.18 9.74 -10.03
CA ALA A 374 11.65 8.40 -9.81
C ALA A 374 11.87 7.47 -11.01
N THR A 375 11.68 7.98 -12.23
CA THR A 375 11.87 7.20 -13.47
C THR A 375 13.35 6.93 -13.74
N TYR A 376 14.22 7.91 -13.51
CA TYR A 376 15.67 7.79 -13.68
C TYR A 376 16.29 6.73 -12.75
N LEU A 377 15.77 6.60 -11.53
CA LEU A 377 16.22 5.58 -10.59
C LEU A 377 15.80 4.17 -10.99
N ILE A 378 14.70 4.02 -11.73
CA ILE A 378 14.26 2.72 -12.29
C ILE A 378 15.13 2.35 -13.49
N ASP A 379 15.34 3.28 -14.41
CA ASP A 379 16.14 3.07 -15.62
C ASP A 379 16.82 4.38 -16.08
N GLN A 380 18.13 4.46 -15.90
CA GLN A 380 18.97 5.63 -16.27
C GLN A 380 19.13 5.79 -17.79
N LYS A 381 18.65 4.82 -18.60
CA LYS A 381 18.65 4.88 -20.06
C LYS A 381 17.25 5.04 -20.65
N ALA A 382 16.23 5.19 -19.82
CA ALA A 382 14.86 5.32 -20.28
C ALA A 382 14.66 6.58 -21.15
N VAL A 383 13.68 6.47 -22.05
CA VAL A 383 13.15 7.58 -22.83
C VAL A 383 11.76 7.92 -22.30
N VAL A 384 11.61 9.07 -21.66
CA VAL A 384 10.37 9.49 -21.00
C VAL A 384 9.59 10.42 -21.91
N LYS A 385 8.35 10.05 -22.26
CA LYS A 385 7.47 10.87 -23.10
C LYS A 385 6.56 11.74 -22.25
N PHE A 386 6.32 12.97 -22.70
CA PHE A 386 5.45 13.89 -22.00
C PHE A 386 4.87 14.99 -22.88
N GLU A 387 3.93 15.74 -22.31
CA GLU A 387 3.29 16.86 -22.98
C GLU A 387 3.53 18.15 -22.20
N ALA A 388 3.75 19.27 -22.90
CA ALA A 388 3.77 20.60 -22.32
C ALA A 388 2.91 21.51 -23.20
N GLY A 389 1.72 21.85 -22.70
CA GLY A 389 0.69 22.50 -23.51
C GLY A 389 0.22 21.59 -24.65
N SER A 390 0.30 22.06 -25.89
CA SER A 390 -0.09 21.31 -27.10
C SER A 390 1.05 20.52 -27.73
N GLN A 391 2.25 20.60 -27.14
CA GLN A 391 3.47 20.03 -27.69
C GLN A 391 3.83 18.73 -26.98
N LYS A 392 4.30 17.74 -27.74
CA LYS A 392 4.76 16.45 -27.23
C LYS A 392 6.27 16.36 -27.31
N TYR A 393 6.86 15.81 -26.27
CA TYR A 393 8.30 15.73 -26.11
C TYR A 393 8.71 14.35 -25.60
N GLU A 394 10.00 14.06 -25.76
CA GLU A 394 10.66 12.92 -25.14
C GLU A 394 11.96 13.39 -24.47
N ILE A 395 12.30 12.83 -23.31
CA ILE A 395 13.55 13.05 -22.59
C ILE A 395 14.35 11.77 -22.68
N HIS A 396 15.58 11.87 -23.17
CA HIS A 396 16.54 10.79 -23.25
C HIS A 396 17.53 10.94 -22.09
N PHE A 397 17.42 10.09 -21.07
CA PHE A 397 18.28 10.20 -19.88
C PHE A 397 19.75 9.92 -20.18
N GLN A 398 20.04 8.96 -21.05
CA GLN A 398 21.42 8.62 -21.41
C GLN A 398 22.15 9.79 -22.07
N ASP A 399 21.46 10.52 -22.96
CA ASP A 399 22.04 11.66 -23.67
C ASP A 399 21.89 12.97 -22.90
N MET A 400 21.10 12.98 -21.82
CA MET A 400 20.67 14.19 -21.12
C MET A 400 20.10 15.23 -22.09
N THR A 401 19.15 14.83 -22.93
CA THR A 401 18.48 15.73 -23.89
C THR A 401 16.97 15.56 -23.92
N GLN A 402 16.27 16.62 -24.29
CA GLN A 402 14.84 16.63 -24.60
C GLN A 402 14.65 16.87 -26.10
N ARG A 403 13.73 16.14 -26.76
CA ARG A 403 13.37 16.32 -28.16
C ARG A 403 11.89 16.63 -28.30
N ASN A 404 11.53 17.61 -29.13
CA ASN A 404 10.14 17.84 -29.55
C ASN A 404 9.76 16.86 -30.67
N LEU A 405 8.64 16.16 -30.52
CA LEU A 405 8.20 15.13 -31.47
C LEU A 405 7.63 15.70 -32.78
N LYS A 406 7.15 16.95 -32.76
CA LYS A 406 6.59 17.63 -33.95
C LYS A 406 7.68 18.31 -34.79
N PHE A 407 8.58 19.04 -34.15
CA PHE A 407 9.58 19.87 -34.82
C PHE A 407 10.99 19.27 -34.83
N GLY A 408 11.23 18.20 -34.06
CA GLY A 408 12.54 17.54 -33.98
C GLY A 408 13.61 18.33 -33.21
N THR A 409 13.30 19.53 -32.71
CA THR A 409 14.24 20.37 -31.95
C THR A 409 14.73 19.63 -30.70
N LYS A 410 16.05 19.62 -30.48
CA LYS A 410 16.69 19.03 -29.30
C LYS A 410 17.17 20.12 -28.34
N LYS A 411 17.03 19.87 -27.03
CA LYS A 411 17.46 20.75 -25.94
C LYS A 411 18.25 19.97 -24.91
N GLU A 412 19.19 20.62 -24.25
CA GLU A 412 19.97 20.03 -23.16
C GLU A 412 19.09 19.86 -21.90
N VAL A 413 19.34 18.78 -21.16
CA VAL A 413 18.73 18.46 -19.86
C VAL A 413 19.84 18.37 -18.82
N LEU A 414 19.55 18.78 -17.58
CA LEU A 414 20.51 18.78 -16.50
C LEU A 414 19.87 18.29 -15.20
N ARG A 415 20.58 17.43 -14.47
CA ARG A 415 20.18 16.91 -13.16
C ARG A 415 21.14 17.44 -12.11
N ARG A 416 20.64 18.15 -11.09
CA ARG A 416 21.43 18.72 -9.97
C ARG A 416 20.73 18.54 -8.63
N PRO A 417 21.47 18.33 -7.52
CA PRO A 417 20.87 18.25 -6.20
C PRO A 417 20.48 19.64 -5.70
N MET A 418 19.53 19.71 -4.76
CA MET A 418 19.32 20.91 -3.94
C MET A 418 20.46 21.04 -2.94
N PHE A 419 21.07 22.23 -2.89
CA PHE A 419 22.16 22.51 -1.96
C PHE A 419 21.66 22.55 -0.51
N VAL A 420 22.39 21.91 0.39
CA VAL A 420 22.16 21.92 1.84
C VAL A 420 23.47 22.30 2.53
N SER A 421 23.57 23.50 3.12
CA SER A 421 24.80 23.91 3.81
C SER A 421 25.06 23.11 5.10
N GLN A 422 26.29 23.13 5.61
CA GLN A 422 26.60 22.57 6.92
C GLN A 422 25.78 23.26 8.03
N GLU A 423 25.50 24.55 7.88
CA GLU A 423 24.58 25.28 8.75
C GLU A 423 23.14 24.82 8.61
N ASP A 424 22.67 24.50 7.40
CA ASP A 424 21.35 23.90 7.16
C ASP A 424 21.29 22.51 7.78
N VAL A 425 22.33 21.69 7.66
CA VAL A 425 22.41 20.38 8.33
C VAL A 425 22.34 20.56 9.84
N LYS A 426 23.11 21.50 10.42
CA LYS A 426 23.05 21.82 11.85
C LYS A 426 21.68 22.34 12.24
N ARG A 427 21.07 23.21 11.44
CA ARG A 427 19.75 23.80 11.69
C ARG A 427 18.65 22.75 11.54
N LEU A 428 18.71 21.84 10.59
CA LEU A 428 17.77 20.73 10.43
C LEU A 428 17.93 19.71 11.57
N LYS A 429 19.17 19.49 12.05
CA LYS A 429 19.46 18.72 13.26
C LYS A 429 19.05 19.47 14.56
N ALA A 430 19.12 20.80 14.60
CA ALA A 430 18.83 21.65 15.77
C ALA A 430 17.41 22.22 15.81
N SER A 431 16.68 22.27 14.70
CA SER A 431 15.22 22.29 14.65
C SER A 431 14.67 20.95 15.14
N GLY A 432 15.54 19.92 15.12
CA GLY A 432 15.52 18.75 15.99
C GLY A 432 16.16 18.95 17.37
N LYS A 433 16.13 20.16 17.95
CA LYS A 433 16.02 20.28 19.42
C LYS A 433 14.90 19.31 19.80
N PRO A 434 15.06 18.42 20.81
CA PRO A 434 13.93 17.69 21.31
C PRO A 434 12.89 18.74 21.67
N GLN A 435 11.86 18.85 20.85
CA GLN A 435 10.65 19.53 21.26
C GLN A 435 10.28 18.78 22.53
N ALA A 436 10.23 19.52 23.65
CA ALA A 436 10.23 18.95 24.98
C ALA A 436 9.37 17.68 24.97
N ILE A 437 9.98 16.53 25.26
CA ILE A 437 9.22 15.32 25.52
C ILE A 437 8.11 15.70 26.49
N PRO A 438 6.89 15.18 26.32
CA PRO A 438 5.75 15.65 27.10
C PRO A 438 6.08 15.65 28.59
N ALA A 439 5.65 16.67 29.31
CA ALA A 439 5.99 16.82 30.73
C ALA A 439 5.52 15.62 31.58
N TYR A 440 4.48 14.91 31.12
CA TYR A 440 3.95 13.71 31.75
C TYR A 440 4.76 12.43 31.47
N TRP A 441 5.79 12.48 30.62
CA TRP A 441 6.67 11.34 30.40
C TRP A 441 7.60 11.13 31.59
N ASP A 442 7.83 9.86 31.89
CA ASP A 442 8.85 9.43 32.81
C ASP A 442 10.21 9.58 32.14
N LYS A 443 10.98 10.58 32.58
CA LYS A 443 12.29 10.90 32.05
C LYS A 443 13.35 9.83 32.36
N THR A 444 13.09 8.96 33.33
CA THR A 444 13.98 7.84 33.69
C THR A 444 13.75 6.61 32.82
N ALA A 445 12.55 6.48 32.23
CA ALA A 445 12.16 5.41 31.32
C ALA A 445 12.20 5.85 29.84
N LEU A 446 13.19 6.65 29.47
CA LEU A 446 13.41 7.05 28.08
C LEU A 446 14.35 6.05 27.40
N PRO A 447 13.90 5.33 26.36
CA PRO A 447 14.76 4.40 25.68
C PRO A 447 15.81 5.16 24.86
N THR A 448 17.06 4.69 24.90
CA THR A 448 18.11 5.22 24.00
C THR A 448 17.79 4.91 22.52
N LYS A 449 16.98 3.88 22.24
CA LYS A 449 16.53 3.45 20.92
C LYS A 449 15.14 2.80 20.99
N GLY A 450 14.24 3.14 20.07
CA GLY A 450 12.91 2.50 19.97
C GLY A 450 11.89 3.15 20.91
N TYR A 451 11.12 2.30 21.59
CA TYR A 451 10.06 2.73 22.51
C TYR A 451 10.19 2.00 23.86
N GLU A 452 9.62 2.59 24.90
CA GLU A 452 9.41 1.96 26.21
C GLU A 452 7.92 2.01 26.55
N LEU A 453 7.41 0.99 27.25
CA LEU A 453 6.04 0.99 27.76
C LEU A 453 6.05 1.21 29.26
N VAL A 454 5.65 2.40 29.69
CA VAL A 454 5.58 2.76 31.10
C VAL A 454 4.18 2.48 31.63
N ASP A 455 4.06 1.59 32.60
CA ASP A 455 2.78 1.32 33.27
C ASP A 455 2.32 2.62 33.98
N VAL A 456 1.13 3.11 33.59
CA VAL A 456 0.51 4.28 34.23
C VAL A 456 -0.12 3.83 35.55
N HIS A 457 0.25 4.50 36.65
CA HIS A 457 -0.21 4.13 37.98
C HIS A 457 -1.74 4.23 38.11
N ARG A 458 -2.39 3.15 38.53
CA ARG A 458 -3.85 3.10 38.75
C ARG A 458 -4.26 4.14 39.80
N GLY A 459 -5.32 4.90 39.52
CA GLY A 459 -5.79 5.98 40.41
C GLY A 459 -5.07 7.32 40.23
N SER A 460 -4.02 7.39 39.39
CA SER A 460 -3.45 8.68 38.98
C SER A 460 -4.43 9.47 38.10
N SER A 461 -4.26 10.79 38.02
CA SER A 461 -5.08 11.66 37.16
C SER A 461 -5.03 11.22 35.69
N GLU A 462 -3.84 10.83 35.21
CA GLU A 462 -3.62 10.32 33.86
C GLU A 462 -4.40 9.02 33.60
N PHE A 463 -4.35 8.06 34.54
CA PHE A 463 -5.09 6.80 34.42
C PHE A 463 -6.61 7.05 34.38
N ASN A 464 -7.12 7.83 35.33
CA ASN A 464 -8.55 8.08 35.47
C ASN A 464 -9.12 8.87 34.29
N GLU A 465 -8.34 9.75 33.66
CA GLU A 465 -8.76 10.44 32.44
C GLU A 465 -8.94 9.46 31.29
N ILE A 466 -7.95 8.60 31.04
CA ILE A 466 -7.98 7.64 29.94
C ILE A 466 -9.06 6.57 30.17
N GLU A 467 -9.20 6.08 31.40
CA GLU A 467 -10.26 5.12 31.77
C GLU A 467 -11.64 5.72 31.54
N ARG A 468 -11.88 6.98 31.94
CA ARG A 468 -13.13 7.67 31.68
C ARG A 468 -13.42 7.84 30.19
N GLU A 469 -12.43 8.18 29.36
CA GLU A 469 -12.62 8.26 27.90
C GLU A 469 -13.04 6.91 27.31
N PHE A 470 -12.46 5.80 27.80
CA PHE A 470 -12.84 4.45 27.40
C PHE A 470 -14.28 4.11 27.84
N GLU A 471 -14.61 4.36 29.11
CA GLU A 471 -15.91 4.00 29.72
C GLU A 471 -17.11 4.78 29.16
N LYS A 472 -16.88 5.94 28.51
CA LYS A 472 -17.96 6.69 27.81
C LYS A 472 -18.77 5.81 26.86
N THR A 473 -18.15 4.79 26.26
CA THR A 473 -18.79 3.94 25.24
C THR A 473 -18.59 2.45 25.46
N MET A 474 -17.65 2.04 26.33
CA MET A 474 -17.35 0.63 26.60
C MET A 474 -18.02 0.12 27.89
N TYR A 475 -19.26 -0.34 27.78
CA TYR A 475 -20.00 -0.94 28.89
C TYR A 475 -19.66 -2.42 29.09
N GLY A 476 -19.60 -2.87 30.35
CA GLY A 476 -19.36 -4.28 30.69
C GLY A 476 -17.91 -4.76 30.54
N TYR A 477 -16.98 -3.83 30.33
CA TYR A 477 -15.54 -4.07 30.31
C TYR A 477 -14.85 -3.20 31.35
N SER A 478 -13.70 -3.65 31.86
CA SER A 478 -12.86 -2.89 32.80
C SER A 478 -11.42 -2.84 32.32
N VAL A 479 -10.83 -1.63 32.37
CA VAL A 479 -9.42 -1.43 32.06
C VAL A 479 -8.57 -2.09 33.15
N GLN A 480 -7.66 -2.96 32.74
CA GLN A 480 -6.76 -3.69 33.63
C GLN A 480 -5.41 -2.97 33.74
N LYS A 481 -4.87 -2.52 32.62
CA LYS A 481 -3.62 -1.75 32.56
C LYS A 481 -3.70 -0.67 31.49
N ILE A 482 -3.00 0.43 31.74
CA ILE A 482 -2.72 1.47 30.76
C ILE A 482 -1.21 1.60 30.70
N LYS A 483 -0.64 1.42 29.52
CA LYS A 483 0.79 1.59 29.26
C LYS A 483 0.99 2.80 28.39
N ARG A 484 1.71 3.81 28.90
CA ARG A 484 2.14 4.96 28.12
C ARG A 484 3.27 4.53 27.20
N VAL A 485 3.14 4.83 25.92
CA VAL A 485 4.21 4.62 24.94
C VAL A 485 5.15 5.80 25.03
N GLN A 486 6.44 5.55 25.28
CA GLN A 486 7.48 6.57 25.26
C GLN A 486 8.44 6.26 24.11
N ASN A 487 8.11 6.79 22.94
CA ASN A 487 8.92 6.67 21.72
C ASN A 487 9.39 8.08 21.29
N PRO A 488 10.61 8.50 21.69
CA PRO A 488 11.12 9.83 21.39
C PRO A 488 11.18 10.14 19.89
N SER A 489 11.52 9.15 19.06
CA SER A 489 11.65 9.32 17.61
C SER A 489 10.30 9.56 16.95
N LEU A 490 9.29 8.75 17.27
CA LEU A 490 7.93 8.95 16.74
C LEU A 490 7.32 10.24 17.26
N TRP A 491 7.58 10.60 18.52
CA TRP A 491 7.13 11.88 19.08
C TRP A 491 7.72 13.07 18.33
N GLN A 492 9.01 13.03 18.04
CA GLN A 492 9.67 14.10 17.27
C GLN A 492 9.05 14.25 15.87
N VAL A 493 8.85 13.14 15.16
CA VAL A 493 8.23 13.14 13.83
C VAL A 493 6.80 13.69 13.86
N TYR A 494 6.00 13.25 14.83
CA TYR A 494 4.63 13.74 15.05
C TYR A 494 4.59 15.26 15.27
N GLN A 495 5.48 15.77 16.13
CA GLN A 495 5.57 17.20 16.42
C GLN A 495 6.06 18.03 15.21
N MET A 496 6.96 17.46 14.39
CA MET A 496 7.38 18.09 13.14
C MET A 496 6.24 18.17 12.12
N GLN A 497 5.44 17.10 12.00
CA GLN A 497 4.25 17.12 11.15
C GLN A 497 3.23 18.16 11.63
N MET A 498 3.01 18.29 12.95
CA MET A 498 2.16 19.34 13.51
C MET A 498 2.65 20.74 13.12
N LYS A 499 3.95 21.02 13.28
CA LYS A 499 4.53 22.31 12.87
C LYS A 499 4.35 22.58 11.37
N LYS A 500 4.62 21.58 10.53
CA LYS A 500 4.41 21.67 9.08
C LYS A 500 2.95 22.03 8.75
N MET A 501 2.00 21.33 9.35
CA MET A 501 0.57 21.59 9.14
C MET A 501 0.16 22.99 9.63
N LYS A 502 0.70 23.46 10.77
CA LYS A 502 0.50 24.84 11.25
C LYS A 502 0.99 25.87 10.23
N THR A 503 2.24 25.75 9.76
CA THR A 503 2.82 26.68 8.79
C THR A 503 2.04 26.69 7.46
N VAL A 504 1.61 25.53 6.98
CA VAL A 504 0.78 25.43 5.76
C VAL A 504 -0.60 26.05 5.96
N ASN A 505 -1.12 26.06 7.19
CA ASN A 505 -2.41 26.65 7.55
C ASN A 505 -2.29 28.08 8.09
N ASN A 506 -1.29 28.86 7.62
CA ASN A 506 -1.04 30.25 8.03
C ASN A 506 -0.89 30.39 9.56
N ASP A 507 -0.10 29.50 10.15
CA ASP A 507 0.21 29.43 11.59
C ASP A 507 -1.01 29.26 12.51
N LYS A 508 -2.17 28.86 11.95
CA LYS A 508 -3.32 28.43 12.75
C LYS A 508 -3.04 27.09 13.42
N ASP A 509 -3.58 26.92 14.63
CA ASP A 509 -3.48 25.67 15.35
C ASP A 509 -4.11 24.50 14.57
N VAL A 510 -3.41 23.37 14.60
CA VAL A 510 -3.87 22.13 13.96
C VAL A 510 -4.75 21.40 14.94
N LEU A 511 -5.94 21.00 14.49
CA LEU A 511 -6.85 20.22 15.30
C LEU A 511 -6.25 18.84 15.61
N GLU A 512 -5.97 18.59 16.88
CA GLU A 512 -5.52 17.31 17.43
C GLU A 512 -6.69 16.64 18.19
N LYS A 513 -6.84 15.32 18.04
CA LYS A 513 -7.78 14.51 18.81
C LYS A 513 -7.09 13.28 19.42
N LYS A 514 -7.54 12.88 20.62
CA LYS A 514 -7.26 11.56 21.17
C LYS A 514 -8.32 10.59 20.64
N LEU A 515 -7.92 9.57 19.89
CA LEU A 515 -8.82 8.64 19.22
C LEU A 515 -8.39 7.18 19.43
N PHE A 516 -9.35 6.27 19.45
CA PHE A 516 -9.11 4.85 19.65
C PHE A 516 -8.74 4.14 18.34
N HIS A 517 -7.89 3.11 18.46
CA HIS A 517 -7.59 2.19 17.36
C HIS A 517 -7.53 0.75 17.88
N GLY A 518 -8.48 -0.07 17.43
CA GLY A 518 -8.51 -1.50 17.71
C GLY A 518 -7.54 -2.28 16.84
N THR A 519 -6.70 -3.10 17.46
CA THR A 519 -5.78 -3.98 16.75
C THR A 519 -5.57 -5.28 17.51
N ASP A 520 -4.98 -6.26 16.85
CA ASP A 520 -4.61 -7.53 17.47
C ASP A 520 -3.33 -7.36 18.28
N THR A 521 -3.21 -8.09 19.39
CA THR A 521 -2.07 -7.96 20.33
C THR A 521 -0.71 -8.20 19.66
N TYR A 522 -0.66 -8.99 18.58
CA TYR A 522 0.54 -9.22 17.79
C TYR A 522 1.07 -7.95 17.10
N HIS A 523 0.20 -6.98 16.77
CA HIS A 523 0.61 -5.75 16.09
C HIS A 523 1.04 -4.64 17.05
N VAL A 524 0.85 -4.80 18.37
CA VAL A 524 1.15 -3.75 19.35
C VAL A 524 2.62 -3.36 19.32
N ASP A 525 3.53 -4.33 19.29
CA ASP A 525 4.98 -4.07 19.25
C ASP A 525 5.38 -3.31 17.98
N THR A 526 4.92 -3.79 16.82
CA THR A 526 5.18 -3.15 15.52
C THR A 526 4.65 -1.72 15.48
N ILE A 527 3.43 -1.47 15.97
CA ILE A 527 2.85 -0.12 15.98
C ILE A 527 3.62 0.82 16.92
N CYS A 528 4.00 0.35 18.11
CA CYS A 528 4.79 1.14 19.05
C CYS A 528 6.18 1.49 18.48
N HIS A 529 6.78 0.60 17.69
CA HIS A 529 8.11 0.80 17.10
C HIS A 529 8.08 1.60 15.79
N GLU A 530 7.16 1.28 14.87
CA GLU A 530 7.16 1.73 13.47
C GLU A 530 6.00 2.67 13.10
N ASN A 531 5.09 2.93 14.04
CA ASN A 531 3.85 3.69 13.88
C ASN A 531 2.76 2.95 13.05
N PHE A 532 1.58 3.55 12.92
CA PHE A 532 0.46 2.97 12.17
C PHE A 532 0.70 3.04 10.65
N ASP A 533 0.87 1.90 9.99
CA ASP A 533 0.99 1.81 8.53
C ASP A 533 -0.18 1.02 7.92
N TRP A 534 -1.14 1.74 7.33
CA TRP A 534 -2.32 1.14 6.71
C TRP A 534 -1.99 0.20 5.55
N ARG A 535 -0.81 0.36 4.91
CA ARG A 535 -0.35 -0.51 3.80
C ARG A 535 0.02 -1.90 4.27
N MET A 536 0.25 -2.08 5.58
CA MET A 536 0.50 -3.39 6.18
C MET A 536 -0.79 -4.21 6.39
N TYR A 537 -1.97 -3.61 6.20
CA TYR A 537 -3.27 -4.20 6.52
C TYR A 537 -4.20 -4.38 5.30
N GLU A 538 -3.62 -4.71 4.14
CA GLU A 538 -4.37 -4.96 2.90
C GLU A 538 -5.45 -6.05 3.08
N GLY A 539 -6.70 -5.71 2.77
CA GLY A 539 -7.84 -6.64 2.80
C GLY A 539 -8.95 -6.32 3.80
N ARG A 540 -8.84 -5.25 4.60
CA ARG A 540 -9.96 -4.72 5.43
C ARG A 540 -10.80 -3.74 4.60
N THR A 541 -12.12 -3.72 4.80
CA THR A 541 -13.02 -2.78 4.10
C THR A 541 -12.71 -1.34 4.50
N THR A 542 -12.31 -0.50 3.55
CA THR A 542 -11.93 0.91 3.77
C THR A 542 -12.92 1.87 3.11
N ILE A 543 -14.09 2.08 3.73
CA ILE A 543 -15.21 2.85 3.15
C ILE A 543 -14.99 4.37 3.03
N TYR A 544 -14.09 4.94 3.84
CA TYR A 544 -13.83 6.39 3.89
C TYR A 544 -12.42 6.76 3.40
N GLY A 545 -11.77 5.84 2.66
CA GLY A 545 -10.44 6.02 2.07
C GLY A 545 -9.42 5.00 2.58
N LYS A 546 -8.36 4.81 1.80
CA LYS A 546 -7.24 3.89 2.08
C LYS A 546 -6.24 4.56 3.02
N GLY A 547 -6.58 4.57 4.32
CA GLY A 547 -5.76 5.12 5.38
C GLY A 547 -5.92 4.36 6.69
N SER A 548 -5.25 4.80 7.74
CA SER A 548 -5.37 4.28 9.10
C SER A 548 -6.66 4.82 9.74
N TYR A 549 -7.51 3.94 10.25
CA TYR A 549 -8.82 4.29 10.83
C TYR A 549 -8.71 4.49 12.34
N PHE A 550 -9.27 5.58 12.83
CA PHE A 550 -9.35 5.91 14.25
C PHE A 550 -10.80 6.26 14.60
N SER A 551 -11.27 5.83 15.76
CA SER A 551 -12.64 6.09 16.20
C SER A 551 -12.69 6.99 17.43
N ARG A 552 -13.69 7.87 17.49
CA ARG A 552 -14.04 8.61 18.70
C ARG A 552 -14.44 7.66 19.83
N ASP A 553 -15.20 6.63 19.48
CA ASP A 553 -15.81 5.70 20.42
C ASP A 553 -14.97 4.41 20.54
N ALA A 554 -14.62 4.03 21.76
CA ALA A 554 -13.84 2.81 22.04
C ALA A 554 -14.59 1.53 21.65
N SER A 555 -15.92 1.53 21.75
CA SER A 555 -16.79 0.41 21.36
C SER A 555 -16.73 0.09 19.87
N TYR A 556 -16.51 1.09 19.02
CA TYR A 556 -16.28 0.86 17.59
C TYR A 556 -14.93 0.17 17.37
N SER A 557 -13.86 0.68 17.99
CA SER A 557 -12.52 0.09 17.93
C SER A 557 -12.47 -1.34 18.48
N HIS A 558 -13.27 -1.66 19.51
CA HIS A 558 -13.35 -2.99 20.11
C HIS A 558 -13.65 -4.11 19.11
N GLN A 559 -14.45 -3.82 18.07
CA GLN A 559 -14.83 -4.80 17.02
C GLN A 559 -13.60 -5.31 16.24
N TYR A 560 -12.50 -4.55 16.28
CA TYR A 560 -11.24 -4.85 15.60
C TYR A 560 -10.16 -5.44 16.54
N CYS A 561 -10.48 -5.60 17.84
CA CYS A 561 -9.61 -6.24 18.83
C CYS A 561 -9.86 -7.76 18.85
N GLN A 562 -9.21 -8.52 17.96
CA GLN A 562 -9.29 -9.99 17.99
C GLN A 562 -8.31 -10.53 19.02
N SER A 563 -8.82 -11.27 20.00
CA SER A 563 -8.00 -11.96 20.99
C SER A 563 -8.67 -13.28 21.31
N SER A 564 -7.91 -14.37 21.27
CA SER A 564 -8.32 -15.68 21.78
C SER A 564 -8.27 -15.75 23.31
N SER A 565 -7.75 -14.71 23.96
CA SER A 565 -7.71 -14.58 25.42
C SER A 565 -8.82 -13.66 25.92
N SER A 566 -9.16 -13.77 27.21
CA SER A 566 -10.11 -12.87 27.87
C SER A 566 -9.60 -11.43 27.98
N ARG A 567 -8.32 -11.16 27.64
CA ARG A 567 -7.72 -9.83 27.64
C ARG A 567 -7.61 -9.31 26.21
N LYS A 568 -8.06 -8.07 26.02
CA LYS A 568 -8.01 -7.35 24.74
C LYS A 568 -7.13 -6.11 24.88
N SER A 569 -6.59 -5.66 23.76
CA SER A 569 -5.77 -4.46 23.71
C SER A 569 -6.27 -3.51 22.62
N MET A 570 -6.21 -2.21 22.89
CA MET A 570 -6.42 -1.16 21.89
C MET A 570 -5.51 0.02 22.17
N PHE A 571 -5.27 0.84 21.16
CA PHE A 571 -4.53 2.09 21.31
C PHE A 571 -5.48 3.26 21.61
N LEU A 572 -5.01 4.20 22.41
CA LEU A 572 -5.48 5.59 22.39
C LEU A 572 -4.34 6.43 21.79
N ALA A 573 -4.56 6.96 20.59
CA ALA A 573 -3.55 7.68 19.82
C ALA A 573 -3.87 9.18 19.78
N ARG A 574 -2.82 10.01 19.69
CA ARG A 574 -2.95 11.42 19.31
C ARG A 574 -2.93 11.53 17.80
N VAL A 575 -3.92 12.21 17.24
CA VAL A 575 -4.15 12.27 15.79
C VAL A 575 -4.33 13.73 15.37
N LEU A 576 -3.47 14.19 14.47
CA LEU A 576 -3.57 15.48 13.79
C LEU A 576 -4.62 15.38 12.68
N VAL A 577 -5.89 15.53 13.06
CA VAL A 577 -7.02 15.41 12.12
C VAL A 577 -7.11 16.62 11.19
N GLY A 578 -6.63 17.79 11.63
CA GLY A 578 -6.62 19.02 10.84
C GLY A 578 -8.00 19.38 10.27
N ASP A 579 -8.02 19.96 9.07
CA ASP A 579 -9.25 20.15 8.31
C ASP A 579 -9.65 18.83 7.65
N TYR A 580 -10.89 18.40 7.85
CA TYR A 580 -11.39 17.13 7.33
C TYR A 580 -12.60 17.29 6.42
N ILE A 581 -12.86 16.24 5.64
CA ILE A 581 -13.96 16.15 4.68
C ILE A 581 -14.54 14.74 4.68
N LYS A 582 -15.78 14.56 4.24
CA LYS A 582 -16.35 13.22 4.10
C LYS A 582 -15.51 12.33 3.17
N GLY A 583 -15.12 11.16 3.67
CA GLY A 583 -14.29 10.20 2.97
C GLY A 583 -15.05 9.36 1.96
N LEU A 584 -14.31 8.79 1.00
CA LEU A 584 -14.82 7.87 -0.02
C LEU A 584 -13.79 6.74 -0.24
N GLU A 585 -14.26 5.52 -0.50
CA GLU A 585 -13.42 4.31 -0.63
C GLU A 585 -12.24 4.47 -1.60
N ARG A 586 -12.44 5.25 -2.68
CA ARG A 586 -11.42 5.49 -3.70
C ARG A 586 -10.27 6.39 -3.27
N TYR A 587 -10.41 7.15 -2.19
CA TYR A 587 -9.38 8.09 -1.76
C TYR A 587 -8.14 7.35 -1.26
N THR A 588 -7.00 7.64 -1.89
CA THR A 588 -5.65 7.22 -1.45
C THR A 588 -4.90 8.34 -0.71
N ARG A 589 -5.45 9.55 -0.77
CA ARG A 589 -5.05 10.76 -0.06
C ARG A 589 -6.29 11.65 0.11
N PRO A 590 -6.31 12.61 1.05
CA PRO A 590 -7.43 13.54 1.15
C PRO A 590 -7.60 14.35 -0.15
N PRO A 591 -8.84 14.72 -0.52
CA PRO A 591 -9.10 15.51 -1.72
C PRO A 591 -8.67 16.98 -1.56
N SER A 592 -8.53 17.70 -2.68
CA SER A 592 -8.26 19.15 -2.68
C SER A 592 -9.44 19.96 -2.14
N LYS A 593 -9.15 21.07 -1.46
CA LYS A 593 -10.15 22.02 -0.97
C LYS A 593 -10.79 22.79 -2.14
N PRO A 594 -12.12 22.97 -2.16
CA PRO A 594 -12.80 23.70 -3.24
C PRO A 594 -12.30 25.14 -3.41
N SER A 595 -11.98 25.81 -2.29
CA SER A 595 -11.50 27.20 -2.28
C SER A 595 -10.08 27.37 -2.80
N ASN A 596 -9.26 26.32 -2.76
CA ASN A 596 -7.88 26.34 -3.24
C ASN A 596 -7.45 24.93 -3.63
N GLN A 597 -7.46 24.64 -4.95
CA GLN A 597 -7.09 23.31 -5.47
C GLN A 597 -5.64 22.90 -5.16
N ARG A 598 -4.78 23.85 -4.75
CA ARG A 598 -3.39 23.58 -4.33
C ARG A 598 -3.28 23.10 -2.88
N MET A 599 -4.35 23.18 -2.09
CA MET A 599 -4.39 22.71 -0.70
C MET A 599 -5.33 21.52 -0.58
N ALA A 600 -4.85 20.40 -0.03
CA ALA A 600 -5.68 19.27 0.33
C ALA A 600 -6.29 19.44 1.72
N TYR A 601 -7.37 18.71 2.01
CA TYR A 601 -7.75 18.40 3.39
C TYR A 601 -6.66 17.57 4.07
N ASP A 602 -6.69 17.51 5.39
CA ASP A 602 -5.71 16.81 6.20
C ASP A 602 -6.14 15.37 6.54
N SER A 603 -7.46 15.13 6.62
CA SER A 603 -8.01 13.80 6.87
C SER A 603 -9.41 13.61 6.25
N CYS A 604 -9.91 12.38 6.31
CA CYS A 604 -11.28 12.04 5.88
C CYS A 604 -12.12 11.52 7.05
N VAL A 605 -13.43 11.77 7.02
CA VAL A 605 -14.37 11.36 8.08
C VAL A 605 -15.60 10.64 7.52
N ASP A 606 -16.34 9.96 8.39
CA ASP A 606 -17.64 9.38 8.06
C ASP A 606 -18.75 10.44 7.92
N ASN A 607 -18.74 11.43 8.81
CA ASN A 607 -19.71 12.53 8.86
C ASN A 607 -18.98 13.85 9.20
N GLU A 608 -19.24 14.92 8.44
CA GLU A 608 -18.58 16.22 8.61
C GLU A 608 -19.12 17.03 9.80
N TYR A 609 -20.34 16.75 10.25
CA TYR A 609 -20.99 17.47 11.35
C TYR A 609 -20.71 16.84 12.71
N ASP A 610 -20.76 15.51 12.80
CA ASP A 610 -20.39 14.74 13.99
C ASP A 610 -19.54 13.51 13.61
N PRO A 611 -18.24 13.70 13.38
CA PRO A 611 -17.35 12.62 12.96
C PRO A 611 -17.12 11.60 14.07
N SER A 612 -17.44 10.34 13.80
CA SER A 612 -17.17 9.20 14.68
C SER A 612 -15.93 8.42 14.26
N ILE A 613 -15.55 8.53 12.98
CA ILE A 613 -14.40 7.85 12.37
C ILE A 613 -13.54 8.89 11.65
N PHE A 614 -12.22 8.80 11.85
CA PHE A 614 -11.21 9.57 11.14
C PHE A 614 -10.27 8.63 10.39
N VAL A 615 -10.02 8.94 9.12
CA VAL A 615 -9.11 8.22 8.24
C VAL A 615 -7.89 9.09 7.96
N ILE A 616 -6.73 8.59 8.36
CA ILE A 616 -5.45 9.28 8.28
C ILE A 616 -4.56 8.59 7.26
N PHE A 617 -4.10 9.34 6.27
CA PHE A 617 -3.34 8.79 5.14
C PHE A 617 -1.84 8.83 5.37
N GLU A 618 -1.36 9.79 6.16
CA GLU A 618 0.05 9.95 6.52
C GLU A 618 0.31 9.50 7.95
N LYS A 619 1.16 8.48 8.12
CA LYS A 619 1.48 7.92 9.45
C LYS A 619 2.08 8.95 10.41
N LEU A 620 2.70 10.01 9.90
CA LEU A 620 3.31 11.08 10.70
C LEU A 620 2.28 11.94 11.42
N GLN A 621 1.01 11.92 10.99
CA GLN A 621 -0.09 12.61 11.67
C GLN A 621 -0.56 11.88 12.94
N VAL A 622 0.04 10.75 13.30
CA VAL A 622 -0.39 9.92 14.42
C VAL A 622 0.77 9.62 15.38
N TYR A 623 0.47 9.67 16.66
CA TYR A 623 1.33 9.16 17.72
C TYR A 623 0.56 8.12 18.58
N PRO A 624 1.01 6.86 18.68
CA PRO A 624 0.42 5.88 19.59
C PRO A 624 0.78 6.30 21.03
N ASP A 625 -0.13 6.95 21.76
CA ASP A 625 0.17 7.56 23.07
C ASP A 625 0.00 6.53 24.21
N TYR A 626 -1.04 5.70 24.14
CA TYR A 626 -1.31 4.68 25.16
C TYR A 626 -1.75 3.35 24.55
N VAL A 627 -1.38 2.25 25.22
CA VAL A 627 -1.95 0.91 25.03
C VAL A 627 -2.82 0.58 26.23
N LEU A 628 -4.11 0.36 25.99
CA LEU A 628 -5.06 -0.07 27.01
C LEU A 628 -5.19 -1.59 26.94
N GLU A 629 -5.00 -2.28 28.06
CA GLU A 629 -5.33 -3.69 28.24
C GLU A 629 -6.59 -3.79 29.10
N TYR A 630 -7.64 -4.45 28.60
CA TYR A 630 -8.95 -4.51 29.25
C TYR A 630 -9.58 -5.89 29.09
N LYS A 631 -10.58 -6.20 29.92
CA LYS A 631 -11.30 -7.48 29.91
C LYS A 631 -12.78 -7.28 30.18
N GLN A 632 -13.60 -8.27 29.83
CA GLN A 632 -15.02 -8.27 30.16
C GLN A 632 -15.21 -8.48 31.67
N ASN A 633 -16.14 -7.76 32.27
CA ASN A 633 -16.50 -7.93 33.68
C ASN A 633 -17.16 -9.30 33.87
N ALA A 634 -16.86 -9.98 34.96
CA ALA A 634 -17.58 -11.20 35.32
C ALA A 634 -19.03 -10.82 35.64
N LEU A 635 -20.00 -11.51 35.06
CA LEU A 635 -21.40 -11.37 35.46
C LEU A 635 -21.50 -11.79 36.93
N GLU A 636 -21.96 -10.90 37.81
CA GLU A 636 -22.31 -11.26 39.18
C GLU A 636 -23.52 -12.21 39.14
N SER A 637 -23.25 -13.51 39.23
CA SER A 637 -24.26 -14.53 39.47
C SER A 637 -24.68 -14.48 40.94
N ASN A 638 -25.48 -13.48 41.33
CA ASN A 638 -26.23 -13.49 42.59
C ASN A 638 -27.40 -12.48 42.56
N ALA A 639 -28.55 -12.94 42.08
CA ALA A 639 -29.85 -12.47 42.58
C ALA A 639 -30.77 -13.69 42.67
N LYS A 640 -30.92 -14.21 43.88
CA LYS A 640 -31.93 -15.22 44.24
C LYS A 640 -33.31 -14.66 43.95
N ALA A 641 -34.13 -15.50 43.34
CA ALA A 641 -35.52 -15.25 42.99
C ALA A 641 -36.35 -14.73 44.19
N ASN A 642 -37.17 -13.72 43.93
CA ASN A 642 -38.49 -13.62 44.55
C ASN A 642 -39.51 -13.22 43.46
N PRO A 643 -40.66 -13.91 43.35
CA PRO A 643 -41.59 -13.76 42.25
C PRO A 643 -42.58 -12.61 42.50
N HIS A 644 -43.20 -12.14 41.41
CA HIS A 644 -44.19 -11.06 41.31
C HIS A 644 -43.64 -9.65 40.98
N THR A 645 -43.24 -9.47 39.72
CA THR A 645 -43.97 -8.62 38.76
C THR A 645 -43.64 -9.12 37.34
N ASN A 646 -44.67 -9.52 36.61
CA ASN A 646 -44.56 -10.17 35.30
C ASN A 646 -44.67 -9.11 34.20
N SER A 647 -43.59 -8.88 33.44
CA SER A 647 -43.65 -8.27 32.10
C SER A 647 -42.55 -8.90 31.22
N HIS A 648 -42.88 -10.04 30.63
CA HIS A 648 -42.12 -10.69 29.58
C HIS A 648 -42.14 -9.86 28.29
N CYS A 649 -40.99 -9.67 27.65
CA CYS A 649 -40.91 -9.59 26.19
C CYS A 649 -39.72 -10.43 25.69
N ASN A 650 -40.07 -11.59 25.13
CA ASN A 650 -39.21 -12.51 24.38
C ASN A 650 -38.75 -11.88 23.06
N ALA A 651 -37.49 -12.07 22.70
CA ALA A 651 -37.00 -11.84 21.35
C ALA A 651 -36.89 -13.18 20.61
N GLN A 652 -37.90 -13.51 19.80
CA GLN A 652 -37.84 -14.50 18.72
C GLN A 652 -38.59 -13.95 17.49
N ALA A 653 -37.87 -13.93 16.36
CA ALA A 653 -38.29 -14.14 14.97
C ALA A 653 -39.50 -13.39 14.36
N TYR A 654 -39.16 -12.48 13.40
CA TYR A 654 -39.77 -12.17 12.07
C TYR A 654 -41.27 -11.74 12.00
N PRO A 655 -41.70 -10.83 11.07
CA PRO A 655 -41.43 -10.92 9.63
C PRO A 655 -41.33 -9.60 8.82
N GLU A 656 -41.04 -9.78 7.53
CA GLU A 656 -41.30 -8.85 6.42
C GLU A 656 -42.73 -8.30 6.45
N ASN A 657 -42.89 -6.97 6.31
CA ASN A 657 -43.80 -6.27 5.38
C ASN A 657 -44.25 -4.88 5.90
N TYR A 658 -44.26 -3.93 4.96
CA TYR A 658 -44.94 -2.62 4.97
C TYR A 658 -44.43 -1.49 5.89
N VAL A 659 -43.65 -0.57 5.30
CA VAL A 659 -44.21 0.76 4.99
C VAL A 659 -43.94 1.04 3.51
N GLN A 660 -45.00 0.86 2.74
CA GLN A 660 -45.16 1.34 1.38
C GLN A 660 -45.43 2.85 1.48
N ALA A 661 -44.56 3.68 0.88
CA ALA A 661 -44.89 5.08 0.65
C ALA A 661 -46.01 5.13 -0.39
N ARG A 662 -47.16 5.69 0.02
CA ARG A 662 -48.32 5.93 -0.83
C ARG A 662 -47.96 7.03 -1.82
N VAL A 663 -48.00 6.66 -3.11
CA VAL A 663 -48.16 7.58 -4.23
C VAL A 663 -49.59 8.10 -4.16
N GLU A 664 -49.77 9.38 -3.84
CA GLU A 664 -51.01 10.08 -4.19
C GLU A 664 -50.84 10.66 -5.60
N ALA A 665 -51.66 10.12 -6.49
CA ALA A 665 -51.77 10.49 -7.88
C ALA A 665 -52.40 11.88 -8.01
N TYR A 666 -51.73 12.75 -8.77
CA TYR A 666 -52.39 13.84 -9.47
C TYR A 666 -53.41 13.26 -10.46
N PRO A 667 -54.68 13.70 -10.45
CA PRO A 667 -55.61 13.36 -11.51
C PRO A 667 -55.29 14.20 -12.76
N GLN A 668 -54.96 13.52 -13.86
CA GLN A 668 -55.10 14.09 -15.20
C GLN A 668 -56.58 14.07 -15.59
N SER A 669 -57.17 15.26 -15.73
CA SER A 669 -58.38 15.45 -16.53
C SER A 669 -58.02 16.25 -17.78
N ASN A 670 -57.99 15.57 -18.92
CA ASN A 670 -58.10 16.20 -20.24
C ASN A 670 -59.57 16.57 -20.47
N VAL A 671 -59.86 17.86 -20.64
CA VAL A 671 -61.01 18.33 -21.42
C VAL A 671 -60.54 19.49 -22.29
N GLN A 672 -60.83 19.36 -23.58
CA GLN A 672 -60.58 20.33 -24.64
C GLN A 672 -61.40 21.62 -24.46
N GLY A 673 -60.83 22.74 -24.94
CA GLY A 673 -61.59 23.70 -25.75
C GLY A 673 -61.78 25.11 -25.19
N LYS A 674 -61.42 26.08 -26.05
CA LYS A 674 -61.88 27.50 -26.11
C LYS A 674 -61.30 28.44 -25.06
N GLU A 675 -61.01 29.71 -25.31
CA GLU A 675 -60.80 30.56 -26.49
C GLU A 675 -60.36 31.92 -25.89
N GLN A 676 -59.65 32.73 -26.67
CA GLN A 676 -59.61 34.21 -26.58
C GLN A 676 -58.71 34.93 -25.54
N ARG A 677 -57.72 35.62 -26.16
CA ARG A 677 -57.46 37.08 -26.17
C ARG A 677 -56.88 37.84 -24.95
N ASN A 678 -55.85 38.63 -25.32
CA ASN A 678 -55.50 39.99 -24.87
C ASN A 678 -54.96 40.15 -23.44
N GLU A 679 -54.12 41.10 -23.06
CA GLU A 679 -53.30 42.14 -23.68
C GLU A 679 -52.40 42.67 -22.54
N VAL A 680 -51.20 43.12 -22.89
CA VAL A 680 -50.48 44.32 -22.40
C VAL A 680 -50.83 44.92 -21.01
N ASN A 681 -49.84 44.98 -20.10
CA ASN A 681 -49.31 46.20 -19.43
C ASN A 681 -48.28 45.79 -18.35
N LYS A 682 -47.00 46.17 -18.37
CA LYS A 682 -46.36 47.49 -18.15
C LYS A 682 -46.64 48.14 -16.78
N ASN A 683 -45.52 48.47 -16.13
CA ASN A 683 -45.30 49.53 -15.13
C ASN A 683 -45.92 49.26 -13.73
N ASP A 684 -45.37 49.68 -12.60
CA ASP A 684 -44.20 50.48 -12.23
C ASP A 684 -44.11 50.49 -10.68
N ARG A 685 -43.01 51.06 -10.16
CA ARG A 685 -42.83 51.63 -8.79
C ARG A 685 -42.60 50.64 -7.64
N SER A 686 -41.41 50.57 -7.02
CA SER A 686 -40.59 51.58 -6.29
C SER A 686 -41.06 51.90 -4.87
N CYS A 687 -40.05 52.01 -3.99
CA CYS A 687 -39.97 52.52 -2.62
C CYS A 687 -39.91 51.43 -1.53
N CYS A 688 -38.79 51.21 -0.83
CA CYS A 688 -37.89 52.09 -0.04
C CYS A 688 -38.17 51.95 1.47
N ILE A 689 -37.08 51.64 2.19
CA ILE A 689 -36.75 52.03 3.58
C ILE A 689 -37.51 51.28 4.69
N SER A 690 -36.83 50.39 5.41
CA SER A 690 -36.04 50.71 6.63
C SER A 690 -34.99 49.64 6.85
#